data_AF-A0A8X8Z523-F1
#
_entry.id   AF-A0A8X8Z523-F1
#
_cell.length_a   1.000
_cell.length_b   1.000
_cell.length_c   1.000
_cell.angle_alpha   90.00
_cell.angle_beta   90.00
_cell.angle_gamma   90.00
#
_symmetry.space_group_name_H-M   'P 1'
#
loop_
_entity.id
_entity.type
_entity.pdbx_description
1 polymer ?
#
loop_
_entity_poly.entity_id
_entity_poly.type
_entity_poly.pdbx_seq_one_letter_code
_entity_poly.pdbx_strand_id
1 'polypeptide(L)'
;MEEEVPADGTPKVPRGKTPRGGRERRRLILAGDGDASRRRSRYGWEKLNLGEIPKLIEGTEFGERRKRGYGEREREGKEGESATMASFEQPRITLLSLVLLSLISCMNCLDTYYEWIVTADFYSKTSNLTLLQVIKINGMFPGPLINATTNDVVHVNVFNDLDEPLLFTWNGIQQRLNSWQDGVSGTNCPIEPWTNWTYVFQAKDQIGSYTYFPSINFQKSSGGYGPIRVNNRDVILVPFPKPEAEFDLLVGDWMDDYYKNTRITIQENSNRTYPNAMLMNGKGPYGNLDSTLYESFNITKGKTYRFRISNVGTQFSFNLRFQKHPMVLVETEGSYTNQITLDSLDVHVGQSYSVLVTADQDEADYYVVATPKFFDFHSSNSSLVAKGILHYLNSLSPVQGPVPDGPGAFDVDFSMNQAKSIRWNLTAGAARPNPQGTFNVSNVTLSQTFILHGSRALINEVQSYVVNNVSYLTPTTPLKLADHFRNGSGVYQLDEFPTQSVSGAAVYGVSVVTGVHKGWLEIVFKNDLVDEIDSWHLDGFGFFVVGLGLGEWTVDSRDTYNLYDPVVRSTVQVYPSGWTAVYVFLDNPGMWNLRSQNLVHWYMGQEIYIRVHNDDPNPAKERPPPQNLLFCGVVDGDAALAPAPAPQAGW
;
A
#
# COMPACT_ATOMS: atom_id res chain seq x y z
N MET A 1 8.51 -58.85 41.70
CA MET A 1 9.41 -58.26 40.70
C MET A 1 9.21 -56.75 40.83
N GLU A 2 9.64 -56.12 41.94
CA GLU A 2 11.05 -55.77 42.27
C GLU A 2 11.71 -55.06 41.07
N GLU A 3 12.24 -53.84 41.16
CA GLU A 3 12.69 -53.06 42.33
C GLU A 3 12.88 -51.56 41.98
N GLU A 4 12.88 -50.73 43.02
CA GLU A 4 13.03 -49.26 43.07
C GLU A 4 14.51 -48.81 43.28
N VAL A 5 14.90 -47.64 42.72
CA VAL A 5 15.69 -46.51 43.36
C VAL A 5 17.17 -46.84 43.79
N PRO A 6 18.14 -45.94 44.19
CA PRO A 6 18.22 -44.47 44.40
C PRO A 6 19.44 -43.69 43.82
N ALA A 7 19.45 -42.40 44.18
CA ALA A 7 20.45 -41.35 44.07
C ALA A 7 21.66 -41.38 45.06
N ASP A 8 22.57 -40.42 44.85
CA ASP A 8 23.47 -39.69 45.79
C ASP A 8 24.99 -39.92 45.69
N GLY A 9 25.77 -38.82 45.89
CA GLY A 9 27.15 -38.90 46.38
C GLY A 9 28.21 -37.98 45.76
N THR A 10 28.32 -36.73 46.20
CA THR A 10 29.59 -35.94 46.15
C THR A 10 30.65 -36.50 47.12
N PRO A 11 31.97 -36.27 46.90
CA PRO A 11 32.70 -35.43 47.86
C PRO A 11 33.86 -34.56 47.30
N LYS A 12 34.41 -33.74 48.22
CA LYS A 12 35.27 -32.55 48.15
C LYS A 12 36.81 -32.79 48.15
N VAL A 13 37.56 -31.89 47.44
CA VAL A 13 38.73 -31.03 47.83
C VAL A 13 40.08 -31.72 48.23
N PRO A 14 41.27 -31.26 47.75
CA PRO A 14 42.06 -30.19 48.42
C PRO A 14 42.72 -29.11 47.55
N ARG A 15 42.96 -27.97 48.21
CA ARG A 15 43.61 -26.71 47.77
C ARG A 15 45.14 -26.83 47.59
N GLY A 16 45.70 -26.03 46.68
CA GLY A 16 47.12 -25.68 46.59
C GLY A 16 47.33 -24.27 46.01
N LYS A 17 48.31 -23.53 46.56
CA LYS A 17 48.48 -22.06 46.51
C LYS A 17 49.23 -21.52 45.26
N THR A 18 49.03 -20.21 45.03
CA THR A 18 49.65 -19.22 44.11
C THR A 18 51.19 -19.23 43.98
N PRO A 19 51.78 -18.62 42.91
CA PRO A 19 52.20 -17.21 42.99
C PRO A 19 52.00 -16.34 41.73
N ARG A 20 52.11 -15.02 41.95
CA ARG A 20 52.02 -13.87 41.04
C ARG A 20 53.04 -13.88 39.89
N GLY A 21 52.66 -13.26 38.78
CA GLY A 21 53.59 -12.71 37.77
C GLY A 21 52.87 -11.75 36.82
N GLY A 22 53.17 -10.45 36.91
CA GLY A 22 52.67 -9.44 35.97
C GLY A 22 53.54 -9.31 34.71
N ARG A 23 52.96 -8.84 33.60
CA ARG A 23 53.66 -8.12 32.53
C ARG A 23 52.69 -7.42 31.58
N GLU A 24 52.73 -6.09 31.66
CA GLU A 24 53.02 -5.15 30.55
C GLU A 24 52.39 -5.46 29.16
N ARG A 25 51.38 -4.65 28.76
CA ARG A 25 51.02 -4.47 27.35
C ARG A 25 51.70 -3.21 26.82
N ARG A 26 52.61 -3.36 25.85
CA ARG A 26 53.10 -2.28 24.98
C ARG A 26 52.56 -2.44 23.55
N ARG A 27 52.05 -1.31 23.06
CA ARG A 27 52.09 -0.71 21.71
C ARG A 27 51.76 -1.57 20.49
N LEU A 28 50.91 -1.02 19.63
CA LEU A 28 51.38 -0.58 18.32
C LEU A 28 50.65 0.69 17.85
N ILE A 29 51.43 1.75 17.71
CA ILE A 29 51.15 2.98 16.98
C ILE A 29 51.67 2.72 15.57
N LEU A 30 50.86 3.02 14.55
CA LEU A 30 51.35 3.24 13.18
C LEU A 30 50.83 4.58 12.70
N ALA A 31 51.76 5.51 12.54
CA ALA A 31 51.64 6.70 11.72
C ALA A 31 52.68 6.56 10.60
N GLY A 32 52.30 6.98 9.39
CA GLY A 32 53.18 7.01 8.22
C GLY A 32 52.45 7.63 7.04
N ASP A 33 52.73 8.91 6.82
CA ASP A 33 52.25 9.82 5.77
C ASP A 33 52.55 9.37 4.32
N GLY A 34 51.78 9.91 3.38
CA GLY A 34 52.05 9.88 1.94
C GLY A 34 51.04 10.68 1.11
N ASP A 35 51.37 11.94 0.87
CA ASP A 35 50.68 13.02 0.14
C ASP A 35 50.25 12.73 -1.32
N ALA A 36 49.12 13.28 -1.77
CA ALA A 36 48.98 13.95 -3.08
C ALA A 36 47.56 14.51 -3.38
N SER A 37 47.48 15.86 -3.38
CA SER A 37 46.72 16.72 -4.30
C SER A 37 45.20 16.94 -4.14
N ARG A 38 44.88 18.08 -3.51
CA ARG A 38 43.60 18.81 -3.62
C ARG A 38 43.61 19.72 -4.87
N ARG A 39 42.55 19.68 -5.68
CA ARG A 39 42.08 20.83 -6.48
C ARG A 39 40.77 21.33 -5.90
N ARG A 40 40.77 22.54 -5.34
CA ARG A 40 39.57 23.32 -5.00
C ARG A 40 39.26 24.27 -6.16
N SER A 41 38.04 24.24 -6.68
CA SER A 41 37.42 25.38 -7.35
C SER A 41 36.49 26.09 -6.35
N ARG A 42 36.52 27.43 -6.39
CA ARG A 42 35.78 28.38 -5.55
C ARG A 42 34.55 28.86 -6.32
N TYR A 43 33.40 28.91 -5.68
CA TYR A 43 32.33 29.93 -5.77
C TYR A 43 31.47 29.67 -4.50
N GLY A 44 31.13 30.58 -3.59
CA GLY A 44 30.91 32.02 -3.65
C GLY A 44 29.48 32.27 -3.15
N TRP A 45 29.25 32.20 -1.82
CA TRP A 45 27.94 32.46 -1.20
C TRP A 45 27.95 33.84 -0.53
N GLU A 46 27.16 34.76 -1.07
CA GLU A 46 26.83 36.04 -0.43
C GLU A 46 25.71 35.84 0.61
N LYS A 47 25.92 36.41 1.80
CA LYS A 47 24.93 36.55 2.86
C LYS A 47 24.20 37.88 2.66
N LEU A 48 22.87 37.86 2.69
CA LEU A 48 22.06 39.06 2.91
C LEU A 48 21.46 39.04 4.32
N ASN A 49 21.85 40.05 5.10
CA ASN A 49 21.30 40.43 6.40
C ASN A 49 19.96 41.16 6.19
N LEU A 50 18.98 40.88 7.06
CA LEU A 50 17.78 41.72 7.25
C LEU A 50 17.79 42.28 8.67
N GLY A 51 17.78 43.61 8.77
CA GLY A 51 17.62 44.38 10.00
C GLY A 51 16.35 45.24 9.96
N GLU A 52 15.54 45.09 11.01
CA GLU A 52 14.69 46.04 11.77
C GLU A 52 13.66 47.04 11.14
N ILE A 53 12.35 46.80 11.46
CA ILE A 53 11.32 47.62 12.23
C ILE A 53 10.94 49.05 11.70
N PRO A 54 9.64 49.54 11.65
CA PRO A 54 8.70 49.66 12.80
C PRO A 54 7.15 49.55 12.60
N LYS A 55 6.48 49.46 13.76
CA LYS A 55 5.02 49.48 14.07
C LYS A 55 4.28 50.78 13.68
N LEU A 56 2.96 50.68 13.45
CA LEU A 56 1.95 51.69 13.83
C LEU A 56 0.54 51.05 13.96
N ILE A 57 -0.27 51.65 14.83
CA ILE A 57 -1.56 51.22 15.42
C ILE A 57 -2.69 52.11 14.87
N GLU A 58 -3.92 51.56 14.75
CA GLU A 58 -5.30 52.14 14.86
C GLU A 58 -6.23 51.31 13.94
N GLY A 59 -7.43 50.82 14.26
CA GLY A 59 -8.40 51.13 15.32
C GLY A 59 -9.69 51.68 14.70
N THR A 60 -10.74 50.87 14.50
CA THR A 60 -12.17 51.31 14.57
C THR A 60 -13.18 50.17 14.37
N GLU A 61 -14.10 50.07 15.35
CA GLU A 61 -15.36 49.32 15.35
C GLU A 61 -16.41 49.99 14.44
N PHE A 62 -17.50 49.30 14.07
CA PHE A 62 -18.88 49.79 14.27
C PHE A 62 -19.92 48.68 14.04
N GLY A 63 -20.90 48.63 14.94
CA GLY A 63 -21.91 47.56 15.05
C GLY A 63 -23.28 47.81 14.40
N GLU A 64 -24.19 46.92 14.76
CA GLU A 64 -25.58 46.74 14.31
C GLU A 64 -26.48 47.99 14.32
N ARG A 65 -27.47 48.03 13.39
CA ARG A 65 -28.90 48.21 13.75
C ARG A 65 -29.89 48.03 12.59
N ARG A 66 -30.97 47.32 12.95
CA ARG A 66 -32.33 47.19 12.37
C ARG A 66 -32.83 48.34 11.49
N LYS A 67 -33.64 47.99 10.48
CA LYS A 67 -34.92 48.69 10.17
C LYS A 67 -36.05 47.71 9.76
N ARG A 68 -37.21 47.91 10.39
CA ARG A 68 -38.54 47.38 10.01
C ARG A 68 -39.17 48.31 8.97
N GLY A 69 -40.00 47.74 8.09
CA GLY A 69 -41.42 48.13 7.99
C GLY A 69 -41.90 48.89 6.74
N TYR A 70 -42.99 48.34 6.19
CA TYR A 70 -44.04 48.96 5.34
C TYR A 70 -43.65 49.41 3.92
N GLY A 71 -44.44 49.19 2.86
CA GLY A 71 -45.81 48.71 2.73
C GLY A 71 -46.22 48.77 1.25
N GLU A 72 -47.33 48.09 0.92
CA GLU A 72 -47.94 47.90 -0.39
C GLU A 72 -48.20 49.20 -1.20
N ARG A 73 -48.15 49.06 -2.53
CA ARG A 73 -49.31 49.40 -3.37
C ARG A 73 -49.21 48.85 -4.80
N GLU A 74 -50.25 48.11 -5.17
CA GLU A 74 -50.65 47.77 -6.53
C GLU A 74 -51.01 49.03 -7.35
N ARG A 75 -50.83 48.98 -8.66
CA ARG A 75 -51.85 49.45 -9.62
C ARG A 75 -51.63 48.90 -11.03
N GLU A 76 -52.75 48.43 -11.56
CA GLU A 76 -53.03 47.92 -12.89
C GLU A 76 -52.83 48.96 -14.01
N GLY A 77 -52.72 48.46 -15.26
CA GLY A 77 -53.54 49.03 -16.34
C GLY A 77 -52.85 49.41 -17.66
N LYS A 78 -53.00 48.50 -18.63
CA LYS A 78 -53.46 48.69 -20.03
C LYS A 78 -52.56 49.30 -21.13
N GLU A 79 -52.42 48.46 -22.15
CA GLU A 79 -52.66 48.65 -23.60
C GLU A 79 -52.00 49.79 -24.38
N GLY A 80 -51.37 49.41 -25.51
CA GLY A 80 -51.13 50.30 -26.65
C GLY A 80 -50.00 49.82 -27.57
N GLU A 81 -50.35 49.11 -28.65
CA GLU A 81 -49.47 48.82 -29.79
C GLU A 81 -48.98 50.09 -30.50
N SER A 82 -47.71 50.11 -30.93
CA SER A 82 -47.31 50.61 -32.24
C SER A 82 -45.85 50.24 -32.53
N ALA A 83 -45.62 49.66 -33.70
CA ALA A 83 -44.37 49.11 -34.18
C ALA A 83 -43.31 50.17 -34.53
N THR A 84 -42.04 49.84 -34.26
CA THR A 84 -40.87 50.30 -35.03
C THR A 84 -39.79 49.22 -35.04
N MET A 85 -39.37 48.81 -36.23
CA MET A 85 -38.27 47.88 -36.51
C MET A 85 -36.96 48.28 -35.81
N ALA A 86 -36.31 47.33 -35.13
CA ALA A 86 -34.86 47.34 -34.93
C ALA A 86 -34.31 45.91 -34.73
N SER A 87 -33.47 45.51 -35.68
CA SER A 87 -32.36 44.54 -35.65
C SER A 87 -32.48 43.25 -34.80
N PHE A 88 -32.60 42.14 -35.54
CA PHE A 88 -32.46 40.76 -35.11
C PHE A 88 -30.98 40.39 -34.93
N GLU A 89 -30.38 40.61 -33.75
CA GLU A 89 -29.04 40.08 -33.42
C GLU A 89 -28.91 39.70 -31.93
N GLN A 90 -29.79 38.84 -31.40
CA GLN A 90 -29.63 38.33 -30.02
C GLN A 90 -29.86 36.83 -29.75
N PRO A 91 -30.23 35.92 -30.69
CA PRO A 91 -30.37 34.50 -30.33
C PRO A 91 -29.05 33.71 -30.41
N ARG A 92 -27.99 34.25 -31.03
CA ARG A 92 -26.69 33.53 -31.17
C ARG A 92 -25.79 33.65 -29.94
N ILE A 93 -25.82 34.79 -29.25
CA ILE A 93 -24.93 35.05 -28.10
C ILE A 93 -25.41 34.31 -26.85
N THR A 94 -26.73 34.18 -26.65
CA THR A 94 -27.33 33.41 -25.56
C THR A 94 -27.16 31.89 -25.75
N LEU A 95 -27.25 31.40 -26.98
CA LEU A 95 -26.97 30.00 -27.29
C LEU A 95 -25.48 29.67 -27.15
N LEU A 96 -24.57 30.57 -27.57
CA LEU A 96 -23.13 30.38 -27.36
C LEU A 96 -22.74 30.40 -25.88
N SER A 97 -23.36 31.27 -25.07
CA SER A 97 -23.06 31.33 -23.63
C SER A 97 -23.64 30.14 -22.88
N LEU A 98 -24.81 29.61 -23.26
CA LEU A 98 -25.31 28.34 -22.74
C LEU A 98 -24.45 27.14 -23.17
N VAL A 99 -23.94 27.13 -24.40
CA VAL A 99 -22.99 26.11 -24.87
C VAL A 99 -21.65 26.24 -24.15
N LEU A 100 -21.14 27.45 -23.91
CA LEU A 100 -19.90 27.71 -23.17
C LEU A 100 -20.04 27.37 -21.68
N LEU A 101 -21.18 27.67 -21.05
CA LEU A 101 -21.50 27.22 -19.69
C LEU A 101 -21.70 25.70 -19.63
N SER A 102 -22.26 25.07 -20.67
CA SER A 102 -22.35 23.61 -20.76
C SER A 102 -20.99 22.93 -20.99
N LEU A 103 -20.07 23.61 -21.69
CA LEU A 103 -18.68 23.18 -21.89
C LEU A 103 -17.83 23.39 -20.64
N ILE A 104 -18.13 24.39 -19.80
CA ILE A 104 -17.48 24.58 -18.50
C ILE A 104 -17.98 23.56 -17.47
N SER A 105 -19.15 22.94 -17.67
CA SER A 105 -19.60 21.78 -16.89
C SER A 105 -19.00 20.44 -17.33
N CYS A 106 -18.08 20.43 -18.30
CA CYS A 106 -17.28 19.25 -18.62
C CYS A 106 -16.19 19.06 -17.55
N MET A 107 -16.54 18.32 -16.49
CA MET A 107 -15.66 17.57 -15.59
C MET A 107 -14.16 17.92 -15.67
N ASN A 108 -13.69 18.82 -14.80
CA ASN A 108 -12.26 19.02 -14.60
C ASN A 108 -11.64 17.70 -14.10
N CYS A 109 -10.88 17.04 -14.96
CA CYS A 109 -9.83 16.13 -14.54
C CYS A 109 -8.70 17.01 -14.02
N LEU A 110 -8.35 16.92 -12.73
CA LEU A 110 -7.23 17.69 -12.20
C LEU A 110 -5.93 16.89 -12.38
N ASP A 111 -4.91 17.51 -12.96
CA ASP A 111 -3.56 16.98 -12.90
C ASP A 111 -2.93 17.35 -11.55
N THR A 112 -2.50 16.34 -10.79
CA THR A 112 -1.79 16.51 -9.53
C THR A 112 -0.34 16.09 -9.69
N TYR A 113 0.59 16.95 -9.28
CA TYR A 113 2.02 16.73 -9.46
C TYR A 113 2.73 16.55 -8.12
N TYR A 114 3.60 15.54 -8.05
CA TYR A 114 4.46 15.25 -6.92
C TYR A 114 5.91 15.11 -7.39
N GLU A 115 6.81 15.81 -6.71
CA GLU A 115 8.26 15.62 -6.88
C GLU A 115 8.80 14.92 -5.65
N TRP A 116 9.41 13.74 -5.86
CA TRP A 116 9.91 12.87 -4.81
C TRP A 116 11.41 12.71 -4.93
N ILE A 117 12.13 13.15 -3.90
CA ILE A 117 13.55 12.86 -3.71
C ILE A 117 13.65 11.68 -2.77
N VAL A 118 14.16 10.55 -3.27
CA VAL A 118 14.23 9.30 -2.51
C VAL A 118 15.64 9.06 -2.04
N THR A 119 15.84 9.11 -0.72
CA THR A 119 17.16 9.01 -0.09
C THR A 119 17.20 7.91 0.95
N ALA A 120 18.38 7.31 1.14
CA ALA A 120 18.66 6.46 2.28
C ALA A 120 19.31 7.33 3.37
N ASP A 121 18.62 7.52 4.48
CA ASP A 121 19.07 8.37 5.58
C ASP A 121 18.84 7.68 6.92
N PHE A 122 19.59 8.10 7.94
CA PHE A 122 19.49 7.53 9.26
C PHE A 122 18.21 8.01 9.99
N TYR A 123 17.58 7.09 10.69
CA TYR A 123 16.41 7.30 11.52
C TYR A 123 16.65 6.68 12.89
N SER A 124 16.41 7.44 13.97
CA SER A 124 16.55 6.93 15.34
C SER A 124 15.20 6.48 15.86
N LYS A 125 14.97 5.17 15.83
CA LYS A 125 13.82 4.52 16.46
C LYS A 125 13.96 4.43 17.98
N THR A 126 15.20 4.31 18.48
CA THR A 126 15.48 3.96 19.89
C THR A 126 16.19 5.05 20.67
N SER A 127 16.00 5.02 22.00
CA SER A 127 16.63 5.91 22.98
C SER A 127 18.15 5.67 23.11
N ASN A 128 18.63 4.52 22.62
CA ASN A 128 20.03 4.08 22.69
C ASN A 128 20.87 4.40 21.43
N LEU A 129 20.50 5.39 20.62
CA LEU A 129 21.31 5.93 19.51
C LEU A 129 21.66 4.91 18.38
N THR A 130 20.98 3.77 18.28
CA THR A 130 21.15 2.89 17.11
C THR A 130 20.42 3.50 15.92
N LEU A 131 21.18 4.17 15.07
CA LEU A 131 20.69 4.74 13.82
C LEU A 131 20.41 3.61 12.82
N LEU A 132 19.15 3.46 12.41
CA LEU A 132 18.76 2.55 11.35
C LEU A 132 18.72 3.33 10.04
N GLN A 133 19.26 2.77 8.97
CA GLN A 133 19.16 3.38 7.65
C GLN A 133 17.77 3.08 7.07
N VAL A 134 17.04 4.14 6.73
CA VAL A 134 15.65 4.11 6.28
C VAL A 134 15.55 4.83 4.94
N ILE A 135 14.73 4.30 4.04
CA ILE A 135 14.38 4.97 2.79
C ILE A 135 13.31 6.02 3.09
N LYS A 136 13.66 7.29 2.85
CA LYS A 136 12.79 8.44 3.03
C LYS A 136 12.39 9.02 1.68
N ILE A 137 11.22 9.63 1.63
CA ILE A 137 10.76 10.41 0.48
C ILE A 137 10.60 11.85 0.95
N ASN A 138 11.32 12.78 0.32
CA ASN A 138 11.36 14.19 0.74
C ASN A 138 11.71 14.36 2.23
N GLY A 139 12.60 13.50 2.75
CA GLY A 139 12.99 13.49 4.16
C GLY A 139 11.94 12.94 5.13
N MET A 140 10.82 12.41 4.63
CA MET A 140 9.73 11.85 5.44
C MET A 140 9.80 10.32 5.54
N PHE A 141 9.51 9.80 6.74
CA PHE A 141 9.21 8.39 6.99
C PHE A 141 8.07 8.29 8.02
N PRO A 142 6.94 7.64 7.69
CA PRO A 142 6.54 7.16 6.36
C PRO A 142 6.51 8.27 5.29
N GLY A 143 6.44 7.88 4.02
CA GLY A 143 6.40 8.79 2.88
C GLY A 143 5.16 9.69 2.84
N PRO A 144 5.18 10.75 2.01
CA PRO A 144 4.09 11.72 1.91
C PRO A 144 2.77 11.13 1.38
N LEU A 145 1.65 11.72 1.78
CA LEU A 145 0.33 11.34 1.25
C LEU A 145 0.20 11.73 -0.23
N ILE A 146 -0.18 10.77 -1.09
CA ILE A 146 -0.80 11.08 -2.38
C ILE A 146 -2.29 11.27 -2.13
N ASN A 147 -2.77 12.48 -2.37
CA ASN A 147 -4.18 12.83 -2.19
C ASN A 147 -4.78 13.19 -3.54
N ALA A 148 -5.55 12.26 -4.10
CA ALA A 148 -6.23 12.42 -5.38
C ALA A 148 -7.75 12.35 -5.20
N THR A 149 -8.48 12.89 -6.14
CA THR A 149 -9.92 12.66 -6.30
C THR A 149 -10.15 11.66 -7.43
N THR A 150 -11.24 10.92 -7.38
CA THR A 150 -11.66 10.03 -8.47
C THR A 150 -11.62 10.78 -9.81
N ASN A 151 -10.93 10.17 -10.77
CA ASN A 151 -10.67 10.63 -12.13
C ASN A 151 -9.49 11.59 -12.31
N ASP A 152 -8.83 12.03 -11.24
CA ASP A 152 -7.60 12.82 -11.34
C ASP A 152 -6.47 12.02 -11.99
N VAL A 153 -5.56 12.75 -12.65
CA VAL A 153 -4.31 12.21 -13.18
C VAL A 153 -3.20 12.61 -12.22
N VAL A 154 -2.48 11.61 -11.71
CA VAL A 154 -1.39 11.77 -10.76
C VAL A 154 -0.07 11.61 -11.51
N HIS A 155 0.79 12.61 -11.40
CA HIS A 155 2.15 12.62 -11.89
C HIS A 155 3.10 12.55 -10.70
N VAL A 156 3.94 11.51 -10.63
CA VAL A 156 4.96 11.37 -9.57
C VAL A 156 6.32 11.29 -10.22
N ASN A 157 7.08 12.38 -10.16
CA ASN A 157 8.46 12.41 -10.61
C ASN A 157 9.39 11.95 -9.48
N VAL A 158 10.00 10.78 -9.66
CA VAL A 158 10.83 10.12 -8.66
C VAL A 158 12.30 10.31 -9.02
N PHE A 159 13.02 11.07 -8.21
CA PHE A 159 14.48 11.19 -8.24
C PHE A 159 15.07 10.11 -7.33
N ASN A 160 15.82 9.18 -7.93
CA ASN A 160 16.48 8.10 -7.21
C ASN A 160 17.85 8.56 -6.69
N ASP A 161 17.92 9.04 -5.45
CA ASP A 161 19.17 9.39 -4.77
C ASP A 161 19.71 8.21 -3.92
N LEU A 162 19.28 6.98 -4.23
CA LEU A 162 19.85 5.75 -3.70
C LEU A 162 21.06 5.31 -4.53
N ASP A 163 21.86 4.42 -3.96
CA ASP A 163 23.01 3.76 -4.61
C ASP A 163 22.63 2.44 -5.30
N GLU A 164 21.35 2.14 -5.47
CA GLU A 164 20.84 0.98 -6.21
C GLU A 164 19.56 1.32 -7.01
N PRO A 165 19.20 0.51 -8.03
CA PRO A 165 18.03 0.76 -8.85
C PRO A 165 16.73 0.76 -8.02
N LEU A 166 15.75 1.55 -8.45
CA LEU A 166 14.51 1.80 -7.72
C LEU A 166 13.28 1.69 -8.63
N LEU A 167 12.21 1.09 -8.10
CA LEU A 167 10.87 1.10 -8.68
C LEU A 167 9.84 1.31 -7.58
N PHE A 168 8.72 1.92 -7.91
CA PHE A 168 7.56 2.07 -7.02
C PHE A 168 6.34 1.40 -7.61
N THR A 169 5.64 0.61 -6.81
CA THR A 169 4.30 0.13 -7.15
C THR A 169 3.22 0.86 -6.35
N TRP A 170 2.02 0.89 -6.92
CA TRP A 170 0.85 1.64 -6.45
C TRP A 170 -0.21 0.66 -5.96
N ASN A 171 0.06 -0.02 -4.85
CA ASN A 171 -0.70 -1.15 -4.33
C ASN A 171 -2.22 -0.87 -4.30
N GLY A 172 -2.96 -1.52 -5.21
CA GLY A 172 -4.42 -1.43 -5.34
C GLY A 172 -4.91 -0.37 -6.35
N ILE A 173 -4.04 0.48 -6.90
CA ILE A 173 -4.37 1.35 -8.03
C ILE A 173 -4.40 0.49 -9.30
N GLN A 174 -5.53 0.49 -9.99
CA GLN A 174 -5.82 -0.42 -11.10
C GLN A 174 -5.16 -0.02 -12.41
N GLN A 175 -4.47 1.13 -12.48
CA GLN A 175 -3.68 1.51 -13.66
C GLN A 175 -4.43 1.31 -15.00
N ARG A 176 -5.68 1.79 -15.07
CA ARG A 176 -6.61 1.41 -16.15
C ARG A 176 -6.02 1.64 -17.54
N LEU A 177 -5.86 0.53 -18.28
CA LEU A 177 -5.28 0.41 -19.61
C LEU A 177 -3.79 0.82 -19.67
N ASN A 178 -3.06 0.78 -18.57
CA ASN A 178 -1.74 1.41 -18.47
C ASN A 178 -0.75 0.63 -17.59
N SER A 179 -0.49 -0.64 -17.95
CA SER A 179 0.50 -1.48 -17.25
C SER A 179 1.93 -0.92 -17.27
N TRP A 180 2.22 0.05 -18.15
CA TRP A 180 3.49 0.79 -18.19
C TRP A 180 3.80 1.60 -16.92
N GLN A 181 2.82 1.80 -16.04
CA GLN A 181 2.93 2.64 -14.85
C GLN A 181 2.81 1.83 -13.56
N ASP A 182 2.80 0.50 -13.67
CA ASP A 182 2.59 -0.43 -12.57
C ASP A 182 3.80 -0.48 -11.62
N GLY A 183 5.00 -0.39 -12.19
CA GLY A 183 6.24 -0.19 -11.44
C GLY A 183 6.72 -1.41 -10.67
N VAL A 184 6.64 -2.58 -11.30
CA VAL A 184 7.25 -3.83 -10.83
C VAL A 184 8.28 -4.35 -11.85
N SER A 185 9.12 -5.31 -11.45
CA SER A 185 10.24 -5.80 -12.27
C SER A 185 9.82 -6.37 -13.63
N GLY A 186 8.62 -6.95 -13.73
CA GLY A 186 8.06 -7.46 -14.97
C GLY A 186 7.44 -6.40 -15.89
N THR A 187 7.17 -5.18 -15.42
CA THR A 187 6.53 -4.13 -16.22
C THR A 187 7.48 -3.00 -16.60
N ASN A 188 8.44 -2.67 -15.75
CA ASN A 188 9.27 -1.47 -15.88
C ASN A 188 10.76 -1.78 -15.76
N CYS A 189 11.58 -1.09 -16.57
CA CYS A 189 13.00 -0.98 -16.26
C CYS A 189 13.17 -0.05 -15.05
N PRO A 190 14.10 -0.36 -14.12
CA PRO A 190 14.24 0.41 -12.91
C PRO A 190 14.82 1.80 -13.16
N ILE A 191 14.52 2.73 -12.25
CA ILE A 191 15.13 4.05 -12.21
C ILE A 191 16.55 3.88 -11.68
N GLU A 192 17.55 4.12 -12.51
CA GLU A 192 18.95 3.95 -12.13
C GLU A 192 19.39 5.00 -11.08
N PRO A 193 20.42 4.70 -10.27
CA PRO A 193 20.98 5.64 -9.31
C PRO A 193 21.26 7.02 -9.91
N TRP A 194 20.87 8.07 -9.20
CA TRP A 194 21.07 9.48 -9.55
C TRP A 194 20.32 9.92 -10.82
N THR A 195 19.33 9.15 -11.24
CA THR A 195 18.43 9.50 -12.35
C THR A 195 17.00 9.71 -11.85
N ASN A 196 16.09 10.06 -12.75
CA ASN A 196 14.68 10.19 -12.41
C ASN A 196 13.77 9.57 -13.46
N TRP A 197 12.54 9.29 -13.04
CA TRP A 197 11.47 8.92 -13.94
C TRP A 197 10.13 9.38 -13.39
N THR A 198 9.22 9.75 -14.30
CA THR A 198 7.88 10.22 -13.94
C THR A 198 6.84 9.14 -14.22
N TYR A 199 6.18 8.68 -13.16
CA TYR A 199 4.98 7.86 -13.24
C TYR A 199 3.77 8.75 -13.53
N VAL A 200 2.87 8.33 -14.42
CA VAL A 200 1.64 9.05 -14.77
C VAL A 200 0.46 8.11 -14.83
N PHE A 201 -0.39 8.15 -13.81
CA PHE A 201 -1.54 7.26 -13.70
C PHE A 201 -2.83 7.99 -13.35
N GLN A 202 -3.97 7.41 -13.71
CA GLN A 202 -5.27 8.00 -13.47
C GLN A 202 -6.09 7.10 -12.54
N ALA A 203 -6.62 7.68 -11.46
CA ALA A 203 -7.45 6.92 -10.52
C ALA A 203 -8.82 6.52 -11.10
N LYS A 204 -9.22 7.14 -12.22
CA LYS A 204 -10.47 6.88 -12.96
C LYS A 204 -11.69 6.78 -12.03
N ASP A 205 -12.32 5.61 -11.89
CA ASP A 205 -13.50 5.38 -11.06
C ASP A 205 -13.19 4.84 -9.66
N GLN A 206 -11.91 4.66 -9.31
CA GLN A 206 -11.49 4.25 -7.96
C GLN A 206 -11.73 5.36 -6.94
N ILE A 207 -11.92 4.93 -5.70
CA ILE A 207 -11.98 5.69 -4.46
C ILE A 207 -11.42 4.80 -3.37
N GLY A 208 -11.14 5.34 -2.18
CA GLY A 208 -10.76 4.55 -1.02
C GLY A 208 -9.38 4.90 -0.49
N SER A 209 -8.79 3.89 0.15
CA SER A 209 -7.50 3.99 0.83
C SER A 209 -6.56 2.93 0.26
N TYR A 210 -5.40 3.35 -0.20
CA TYR A 210 -4.37 2.52 -0.83
C TYR A 210 -2.99 2.91 -0.30
N THR A 211 -1.94 2.24 -0.78
CA THR A 211 -0.55 2.54 -0.41
C THR A 211 0.36 2.48 -1.63
N TYR A 212 1.56 3.03 -1.50
CA TYR A 212 2.66 2.81 -2.44
C TYR A 212 3.88 2.34 -1.66
N PHE A 213 4.80 1.65 -2.33
CA PHE A 213 6.07 1.23 -1.74
C PHE A 213 7.11 0.84 -2.81
N PRO A 214 8.41 0.81 -2.47
CA PRO A 214 9.45 0.30 -3.36
C PRO A 214 9.30 -1.19 -3.67
N SER A 215 9.26 -1.56 -4.95
CA SER A 215 8.86 -2.92 -5.39
C SER A 215 10.01 -3.88 -5.67
N ILE A 216 11.26 -3.43 -5.58
CA ILE A 216 12.45 -4.23 -5.90
C ILE A 216 13.48 -4.22 -4.78
N ASN A 217 14.48 -5.10 -4.91
CA ASN A 217 15.68 -5.08 -4.08
C ASN A 217 15.45 -5.19 -2.56
N PHE A 218 14.29 -5.72 -2.14
CA PHE A 218 13.86 -5.82 -0.76
C PHE A 218 13.74 -4.46 -0.03
N GLN A 219 13.70 -3.35 -0.78
CA GLN A 219 13.76 -1.98 -0.27
C GLN A 219 12.60 -1.63 0.68
N LYS A 220 11.39 -2.15 0.43
CA LYS A 220 10.19 -1.94 1.27
C LYS A 220 10.45 -2.21 2.77
N SER A 221 11.33 -3.15 3.11
CA SER A 221 11.62 -3.50 4.51
C SER A 221 12.27 -2.37 5.31
N SER A 222 12.88 -1.39 4.63
CA SER A 222 13.47 -0.20 5.24
C SER A 222 12.68 1.08 4.95
N GLY A 223 11.40 1.00 4.58
CA GLY A 223 10.56 2.17 4.38
C GLY A 223 10.28 2.49 2.91
N GLY A 224 10.30 3.77 2.57
CA GLY A 224 9.86 4.27 1.26
C GLY A 224 8.36 4.12 0.99
N TYR A 225 7.57 3.60 1.92
CA TYR A 225 6.13 3.42 1.75
C TYR A 225 5.33 4.61 2.28
N GLY A 226 4.13 4.81 1.75
CA GLY A 226 3.21 5.85 2.22
C GLY A 226 1.77 5.64 1.74
N PRO A 227 0.83 6.49 2.20
CA PRO A 227 -0.57 6.34 1.91
C PRO A 227 -0.97 6.99 0.57
N ILE A 228 -1.99 6.43 -0.06
CA ILE A 228 -2.72 7.03 -1.16
C ILE A 228 -4.19 7.15 -0.75
N ARG A 229 -4.75 8.35 -0.84
CA ARG A 229 -6.19 8.59 -0.71
C ARG A 229 -6.77 8.92 -2.08
N VAL A 230 -7.81 8.19 -2.45
CA VAL A 230 -8.63 8.53 -3.62
C VAL A 230 -10.02 8.93 -3.12
N ASN A 231 -10.34 10.22 -3.19
CA ASN A 231 -11.55 10.77 -2.63
C ASN A 231 -12.72 10.70 -3.62
N ASN A 232 -13.95 10.72 -3.09
CA ASN A 232 -15.12 11.04 -3.91
C ASN A 232 -15.00 12.47 -4.42
N ARG A 233 -15.69 12.77 -5.52
CA ARG A 233 -15.98 14.17 -5.88
C ARG A 233 -16.86 14.79 -4.80
N ASP A 234 -16.69 16.08 -4.56
CA ASP A 234 -17.46 16.82 -3.53
C ASP A 234 -18.98 16.69 -3.69
N VAL A 235 -19.47 16.50 -4.91
CA VAL A 235 -20.89 16.32 -5.23
C VAL A 235 -21.43 14.91 -4.92
N ILE A 236 -20.54 13.95 -4.61
CA ILE A 236 -20.88 12.55 -4.29
C ILE A 236 -20.58 12.33 -2.81
N LEU A 237 -21.64 12.23 -2.01
CA LEU A 237 -21.52 11.95 -0.58
C LEU A 237 -21.02 10.53 -0.33
N VAL A 238 -20.22 10.38 0.74
CA VAL A 238 -19.89 9.09 1.32
C VAL A 238 -21.16 8.43 1.93
N PRO A 239 -21.27 7.10 1.96
CA PRO A 239 -22.46 6.39 2.46
C PRO A 239 -22.51 6.30 4.00
N PHE A 240 -21.87 7.23 4.70
CA PHE A 240 -21.82 7.32 6.15
C PHE A 240 -21.72 8.80 6.56
N PRO A 241 -22.06 9.16 7.82
CA PRO A 241 -21.94 10.54 8.29
C PRO A 241 -20.52 11.09 8.10
N LYS A 242 -20.42 12.35 7.66
CA LYS A 242 -19.13 13.01 7.47
C LYS A 242 -18.34 13.00 8.80
N PRO A 243 -17.14 12.41 8.85
CA PRO A 243 -16.30 12.44 10.05
C PRO A 243 -15.76 13.86 10.30
N GLU A 244 -15.37 14.12 11.55
CA GLU A 244 -14.69 15.36 11.96
C GLU A 244 -13.33 15.49 11.27
N ALA A 245 -12.54 14.42 11.26
CA ALA A 245 -11.26 14.34 10.57
C ALA A 245 -10.94 12.90 10.15
N GLU A 246 -9.92 12.76 9.29
CA GLU A 246 -9.41 11.48 8.81
C GLU A 246 -7.93 11.30 9.16
N PHE A 247 -7.57 10.15 9.72
CA PHE A 247 -6.18 9.77 10.03
C PHE A 247 -5.73 8.64 9.12
N ASP A 248 -4.51 8.73 8.57
CA ASP A 248 -3.84 7.56 7.98
C ASP A 248 -3.10 6.83 9.09
N LEU A 249 -3.40 5.55 9.26
CA LEU A 249 -2.76 4.66 10.22
C LEU A 249 -2.05 3.54 9.45
N LEU A 250 -0.76 3.76 9.19
CA LEU A 250 0.12 2.78 8.59
C LEU A 250 0.73 1.92 9.70
N VAL A 251 0.43 0.64 9.71
CA VAL A 251 1.00 -0.31 10.66
C VAL A 251 1.86 -1.30 9.89
N GLY A 252 3.07 -1.55 10.36
CA GLY A 252 3.98 -2.47 9.71
C GLY A 252 4.99 -3.06 10.69
N ASP A 253 5.37 -4.30 10.45
CA ASP A 253 6.52 -4.90 11.10
C ASP A 253 7.83 -4.26 10.62
N TRP A 254 8.89 -4.41 11.42
CA TRP A 254 10.18 -3.75 11.20
C TRP A 254 11.34 -4.65 11.60
N MET A 255 12.35 -4.70 10.73
CA MET A 255 13.61 -5.40 10.95
C MET A 255 14.67 -4.41 11.44
N ASP A 256 15.45 -4.79 12.45
CA ASP A 256 16.46 -3.90 13.04
C ASP A 256 17.79 -3.87 12.24
N ASP A 257 17.91 -4.63 11.16
CA ASP A 257 19.04 -4.59 10.23
C ASP A 257 18.69 -3.82 8.95
N TYR A 258 19.70 -3.30 8.27
CA TYR A 258 19.53 -2.61 7.00
C TYR A 258 19.05 -3.58 5.92
N TYR A 259 18.16 -3.15 5.03
CA TYR A 259 17.56 -4.04 4.03
C TYR A 259 18.59 -4.78 3.16
N LYS A 260 19.76 -4.19 2.88
CA LYS A 260 20.80 -4.86 2.09
C LYS A 260 21.40 -6.08 2.80
N ASN A 261 21.65 -5.99 4.10
CA ASN A 261 22.16 -7.12 4.89
C ASN A 261 21.07 -8.18 5.09
N THR A 262 19.85 -7.72 5.36
CA THR A 262 18.66 -8.56 5.48
C THR A 262 18.43 -9.36 4.19
N ARG A 263 18.54 -8.70 3.03
CA ARG A 263 18.42 -9.31 1.70
C ARG A 263 19.44 -10.43 1.50
N ILE A 264 20.70 -10.21 1.84
CA ILE A 264 21.75 -11.25 1.78
C ILE A 264 21.37 -12.43 2.69
N THR A 265 20.95 -12.14 3.92
CA THR A 265 20.55 -13.17 4.89
C THR A 265 19.38 -14.01 4.39
N ILE A 266 18.37 -13.39 3.75
CA ILE A 266 17.22 -14.09 3.19
C ILE A 266 17.63 -15.00 2.02
N GLN A 267 18.56 -14.56 1.18
CA GLN A 267 19.08 -15.35 0.06
C GLN A 267 19.89 -16.57 0.54
N GLU A 268 20.62 -16.43 1.66
CA GLU A 268 21.38 -17.52 2.25
C GLU A 268 20.51 -18.47 3.08
N ASN A 269 19.58 -17.93 3.87
CA ASN A 269 18.68 -18.70 4.75
C ASN A 269 17.44 -17.89 5.16
N SER A 270 16.36 -18.00 4.39
CA SER A 270 15.09 -17.33 4.65
C SER A 270 14.39 -17.74 5.96
N ASN A 271 14.70 -18.90 6.56
CA ASN A 271 14.07 -19.37 7.81
C ASN A 271 14.53 -18.62 9.08
N ARG A 272 15.53 -17.72 8.97
CA ARG A 272 16.19 -17.10 10.13
C ARG A 272 15.85 -15.63 10.36
N THR A 273 14.98 -15.04 9.54
CA THR A 273 14.77 -13.60 9.57
C THR A 273 13.32 -13.28 9.86
N TYR A 274 13.02 -12.92 11.11
CA TYR A 274 11.72 -12.40 11.52
C TYR A 274 11.86 -10.93 11.92
N PRO A 275 10.82 -10.11 11.71
CA PRO A 275 10.79 -8.74 12.21
C PRO A 275 10.98 -8.67 13.74
N ASN A 276 11.60 -7.60 14.20
CA ASN A 276 11.96 -7.38 15.61
C ASN A 276 10.94 -6.49 16.35
N ALA A 277 10.19 -5.68 15.61
CA ALA A 277 9.17 -4.80 16.16
C ALA A 277 7.99 -4.61 15.22
N MET A 278 6.93 -3.97 15.72
CA MET A 278 5.89 -3.36 14.89
C MET A 278 5.81 -1.85 15.17
N LEU A 279 5.52 -1.08 14.13
CA LEU A 279 5.46 0.37 14.14
C LEU A 279 4.04 0.86 13.80
N MET A 280 3.65 2.00 14.38
CA MET A 280 2.48 2.79 13.94
C MET A 280 2.99 4.11 13.37
N ASN A 281 2.68 4.40 12.10
CA ASN A 281 3.15 5.58 11.39
C ASN A 281 4.67 5.79 11.53
N GLY A 282 5.44 4.70 11.42
CA GLY A 282 6.91 4.69 11.55
C GLY A 282 7.44 4.86 12.98
N LYS A 283 6.57 5.00 13.99
CA LYS A 283 6.94 5.23 15.39
C LYS A 283 6.83 3.95 16.21
N GLY A 284 7.68 3.84 17.23
CA GLY A 284 7.73 2.69 18.12
C GLY A 284 6.57 2.66 19.13
N PRO A 285 6.41 1.55 19.87
CA PRO A 285 5.31 1.40 20.82
C PRO A 285 5.40 2.34 22.02
N TYR A 286 4.26 2.95 22.39
CA TYR A 286 4.13 3.71 23.63
C TYR A 286 4.54 2.89 24.87
N GLY A 287 5.32 3.51 25.74
CA GLY A 287 5.80 2.91 27.00
C GLY A 287 6.89 1.86 26.83
N ASN A 288 7.42 1.66 25.62
CA ASN A 288 8.59 0.82 25.38
C ASN A 288 9.88 1.64 25.61
N LEU A 289 10.84 1.07 26.35
CA LEU A 289 12.10 1.75 26.70
C LEU A 289 12.97 2.06 25.48
N ASP A 290 12.83 1.26 24.43
CA ASP A 290 13.54 1.40 23.17
C ASP A 290 12.79 2.29 22.16
N SER A 291 11.75 3.02 22.57
CA SER A 291 11.00 3.94 21.68
C SER A 291 11.20 5.40 22.06
N THR A 292 11.66 6.22 21.12
CA THR A 292 11.82 7.69 21.32
C THR A 292 10.54 8.45 21.01
N LEU A 293 9.78 7.97 20.04
CA LEU A 293 8.53 8.55 19.56
C LEU A 293 7.47 7.45 19.50
N TYR A 294 6.23 7.85 19.77
CA TYR A 294 5.05 7.00 19.64
C TYR A 294 3.95 7.78 18.93
N GLU A 295 2.97 7.04 18.40
CA GLU A 295 1.84 7.65 17.69
C GLU A 295 0.77 8.13 18.67
N SER A 296 0.23 9.33 18.44
CA SER A 296 -0.87 9.90 19.21
C SER A 296 -1.86 10.60 18.28
N PHE A 297 -3.14 10.28 18.46
CA PHE A 297 -4.26 10.83 17.68
C PHE A 297 -5.10 11.75 18.56
N ASN A 298 -5.11 13.04 18.23
CA ASN A 298 -5.86 14.04 18.97
C ASN A 298 -7.34 14.01 18.57
N ILE A 299 -8.22 13.80 19.55
CA ILE A 299 -9.67 13.70 19.33
C ILE A 299 -10.47 14.55 20.33
N THR A 300 -11.67 14.95 19.92
CA THR A 300 -12.62 15.75 20.70
C THR A 300 -13.81 14.90 21.11
N LYS A 301 -14.21 14.96 22.38
CA LYS A 301 -15.38 14.21 22.88
C LYS A 301 -16.64 14.49 22.06
N GLY A 302 -17.39 13.43 21.78
CA GLY A 302 -18.62 13.44 20.99
C GLY A 302 -18.43 13.52 19.47
N LYS A 303 -17.19 13.56 18.97
CA LYS A 303 -16.88 13.58 17.53
C LYS A 303 -16.52 12.20 17.00
N THR A 304 -16.75 11.98 15.71
CA THR A 304 -16.42 10.72 15.01
C THR A 304 -15.28 10.96 14.03
N TYR A 305 -14.31 10.07 14.01
CA TYR A 305 -13.10 10.14 13.18
C TYR A 305 -13.03 8.93 12.26
N ARG A 306 -12.50 9.11 11.05
CA ARG A 306 -12.20 8.01 10.15
C ARG A 306 -10.73 7.64 10.24
N PHE A 307 -10.44 6.37 10.56
CA PHE A 307 -9.10 5.81 10.51
C PHE A 307 -8.95 5.00 9.23
N ARG A 308 -8.02 5.41 8.36
CA ARG A 308 -7.63 4.71 7.13
C ARG A 308 -6.41 3.85 7.46
N ILE A 309 -6.66 2.59 7.73
CA ILE A 309 -5.69 1.63 8.23
C ILE A 309 -5.09 0.89 7.04
N SER A 310 -3.76 0.77 6.98
CA SER A 310 -3.09 -0.06 5.99
C SER A 310 -1.97 -0.87 6.62
N ASN A 311 -1.88 -2.15 6.25
CA ASN A 311 -0.74 -2.98 6.62
C ASN A 311 0.38 -2.82 5.58
N VAL A 312 1.40 -2.03 5.96
CA VAL A 312 2.60 -1.75 5.16
C VAL A 312 3.78 -2.64 5.56
N GLY A 313 3.54 -3.64 6.42
CA GLY A 313 4.54 -4.58 6.89
C GLY A 313 5.14 -5.46 5.79
N THR A 314 6.11 -6.26 6.20
CA THR A 314 6.80 -7.21 5.32
C THR A 314 6.29 -8.63 5.50
N GLN A 315 5.76 -8.98 6.68
CA GLN A 315 5.41 -10.36 7.02
C GLN A 315 4.17 -10.48 7.92
N PHE A 316 4.02 -9.61 8.92
CA PHE A 316 3.00 -9.82 9.95
C PHE A 316 1.64 -9.28 9.57
N SER A 317 0.63 -10.15 9.64
CA SER A 317 -0.76 -9.72 9.87
C SER A 317 -0.90 -9.20 11.30
N PHE A 318 -1.88 -8.33 11.55
CA PHE A 318 -2.15 -7.83 12.91
C PHE A 318 -3.63 -7.71 13.21
N ASN A 319 -3.96 -7.75 14.50
CA ASN A 319 -5.29 -7.41 15.01
C ASN A 319 -5.25 -6.04 15.69
N LEU A 320 -6.05 -5.09 15.18
CA LEU A 320 -6.18 -3.71 15.66
C LEU A 320 -7.34 -3.54 16.63
N ARG A 321 -7.12 -2.76 17.69
CA ARG A 321 -8.10 -2.45 18.74
C ARG A 321 -7.95 -1.00 19.22
N PHE A 322 -9.08 -0.38 19.54
CA PHE A 322 -9.12 0.90 20.27
C PHE A 322 -9.70 0.64 21.66
N GLN A 323 -8.96 0.97 22.71
CA GLN A 323 -9.36 0.66 24.09
C GLN A 323 -10.69 1.36 24.42
N LYS A 324 -11.74 0.59 24.74
CA LYS A 324 -13.12 1.05 25.02
C LYS A 324 -13.84 1.76 23.88
N HIS A 325 -13.34 1.69 22.64
CA HIS A 325 -13.99 2.32 21.49
C HIS A 325 -14.24 1.26 20.42
N PRO A 326 -15.49 0.87 20.15
CA PRO A 326 -15.78 0.01 19.02
C PRO A 326 -15.51 0.75 17.70
N MET A 327 -15.25 -0.02 16.65
CA MET A 327 -15.01 0.45 15.29
C MET A 327 -16.22 0.14 14.41
N VAL A 328 -16.67 1.08 13.58
CA VAL A 328 -17.63 0.77 12.51
C VAL A 328 -16.86 0.63 11.19
N LEU A 329 -16.82 -0.57 10.63
CA LEU A 329 -16.15 -0.81 9.34
C LEU A 329 -16.99 -0.23 8.20
N VAL A 330 -16.38 0.64 7.38
CA VAL A 330 -17.09 1.34 6.30
C VAL A 330 -16.48 1.17 4.91
N GLU A 331 -15.21 0.81 4.80
CA GLU A 331 -14.53 0.64 3.49
C GLU A 331 -13.36 -0.35 3.57
N THR A 332 -13.08 -1.06 2.49
CA THR A 332 -11.84 -1.81 2.28
C THR A 332 -11.41 -1.74 0.81
N GLU A 333 -10.17 -1.33 0.56
CA GLU A 333 -9.53 -1.23 -0.77
C GLU A 333 -10.40 -0.58 -1.87
N GLY A 334 -11.21 0.41 -1.46
CA GLY A 334 -12.13 1.17 -2.30
C GLY A 334 -13.58 0.69 -2.34
N SER A 335 -13.88 -0.45 -1.73
CA SER A 335 -15.23 -0.99 -1.62
C SER A 335 -15.90 -0.54 -0.35
N TYR A 336 -17.08 0.09 -0.46
CA TYR A 336 -17.90 0.38 0.72
C TYR A 336 -18.53 -0.90 1.26
N THR A 337 -18.30 -1.19 2.54
CA THR A 337 -18.79 -2.42 3.15
C THR A 337 -20.17 -2.22 3.75
N ASN A 338 -20.90 -3.31 3.96
CA ASN A 338 -22.01 -3.30 4.92
C ASN A 338 -21.43 -2.88 6.28
N GLN A 339 -22.04 -1.86 6.89
CA GLN A 339 -21.50 -1.27 8.10
C GLN A 339 -21.70 -2.24 9.27
N ILE A 340 -20.60 -2.76 9.78
CA ILE A 340 -20.58 -3.68 10.92
C ILE A 340 -19.75 -3.07 12.05
N THR A 341 -20.23 -3.21 13.28
CA THR A 341 -19.50 -2.79 14.46
C THR A 341 -18.57 -3.91 14.90
N LEU A 342 -17.29 -3.58 15.13
CA LEU A 342 -16.22 -4.50 15.46
C LEU A 342 -15.49 -4.00 16.71
N ASP A 343 -15.22 -4.91 17.64
CA ASP A 343 -14.33 -4.62 18.78
C ASP A 343 -12.86 -4.70 18.38
N SER A 344 -12.55 -5.48 17.34
CA SER A 344 -11.21 -5.63 16.79
C SER A 344 -11.22 -5.98 15.31
N LEU A 345 -10.12 -5.74 14.61
CA LEU A 345 -10.01 -5.95 13.16
C LEU A 345 -8.66 -6.59 12.80
N ASP A 346 -8.69 -7.75 12.16
CA ASP A 346 -7.54 -8.37 11.51
C ASP A 346 -7.25 -7.67 10.17
N VAL A 347 -5.99 -7.27 9.99
CA VAL A 347 -5.49 -6.63 8.76
C VAL A 347 -4.25 -7.38 8.28
N HIS A 348 -4.34 -7.96 7.09
CA HIS A 348 -3.27 -8.76 6.50
C HIS A 348 -2.36 -7.90 5.61
N VAL A 349 -1.16 -8.39 5.32
CA VAL A 349 -0.13 -7.62 4.61
C VAL A 349 -0.64 -7.15 3.25
N GLY A 350 -0.49 -5.86 2.96
CA GLY A 350 -0.97 -5.23 1.73
C GLY A 350 -2.44 -4.79 1.75
N GLN A 351 -3.22 -5.15 2.77
CA GLN A 351 -4.63 -4.73 2.87
C GLN A 351 -4.79 -3.34 3.46
N SER A 352 -5.87 -2.68 3.05
CA SER A 352 -6.34 -1.41 3.60
C SER A 352 -7.82 -1.45 3.98
N TYR A 353 -8.16 -0.78 5.09
CA TYR A 353 -9.52 -0.64 5.60
C TYR A 353 -9.77 0.80 6.06
N SER A 354 -11.04 1.22 6.08
CA SER A 354 -11.46 2.39 6.85
C SER A 354 -12.47 2.02 7.91
N VAL A 355 -12.27 2.53 9.11
CA VAL A 355 -13.23 2.43 10.22
C VAL A 355 -13.60 3.80 10.75
N LEU A 356 -14.81 3.92 11.28
CA LEU A 356 -15.25 5.08 12.06
C LEU A 356 -15.10 4.77 13.56
N VAL A 357 -14.49 5.70 14.29
CA VAL A 357 -14.33 5.62 15.75
C VAL A 357 -14.94 6.88 16.36
N THR A 358 -15.90 6.71 17.27
CA THR A 358 -16.58 7.82 17.94
C THR A 358 -15.98 8.05 19.31
N ALA A 359 -15.59 9.29 19.61
CA ALA A 359 -15.00 9.71 20.88
C ALA A 359 -16.06 9.84 21.99
N ASP A 360 -16.67 8.74 22.39
CA ASP A 360 -17.82 8.70 23.31
C ASP A 360 -17.46 8.44 24.78
N GLN A 361 -16.18 8.24 25.09
CA GLN A 361 -15.70 7.94 26.44
C GLN A 361 -15.43 9.22 27.26
N ASP A 362 -15.04 9.04 28.52
CA ASP A 362 -14.54 10.12 29.37
C ASP A 362 -13.27 10.74 28.79
N GLU A 363 -13.05 12.04 29.02
CA GLU A 363 -11.91 12.79 28.48
C GLU A 363 -10.61 12.35 29.16
N ALA A 364 -10.05 11.26 28.67
CA ALA A 364 -8.83 10.60 29.12
C ALA A 364 -8.07 10.03 27.91
N ASP A 365 -6.85 9.56 28.11
CA ASP A 365 -6.07 8.88 27.08
C ASP A 365 -6.43 7.38 27.02
N TYR A 366 -6.52 6.85 25.81
CA TYR A 366 -6.85 5.43 25.55
C TYR A 366 -5.82 4.79 24.63
N TYR A 367 -5.58 3.49 24.77
CA TYR A 367 -4.68 2.78 23.86
C TYR A 367 -5.26 2.58 22.47
N VAL A 368 -4.41 2.74 21.44
CA VAL A 368 -4.58 2.13 20.11
C VAL A 368 -3.55 1.01 19.99
N VAL A 369 -3.98 -0.20 19.66
CA VAL A 369 -3.10 -1.39 19.77
C VAL A 369 -3.19 -2.23 18.52
N ALA A 370 -2.05 -2.62 17.98
CA ALA A 370 -1.95 -3.68 16.98
C ALA A 370 -1.05 -4.80 17.49
N THR A 371 -1.58 -6.01 17.59
CA THR A 371 -0.80 -7.22 17.96
C THR A 371 -0.62 -8.14 16.76
N PRO A 372 0.54 -8.81 16.61
CA PRO A 372 0.74 -9.78 15.55
C PRO A 372 -0.31 -10.89 15.59
N LYS A 373 -0.70 -11.35 14.41
CA LYS A 373 -1.50 -12.56 14.17
C LYS A 373 -0.63 -13.59 13.46
N PHE A 374 -0.87 -14.87 13.72
CA PHE A 374 -0.09 -16.00 13.18
C PHE A 374 1.40 -15.95 13.57
N PHE A 375 1.71 -15.31 14.71
CA PHE A 375 3.05 -15.25 15.28
C PHE A 375 2.96 -15.14 16.81
N ASP A 376 3.83 -15.86 17.53
CA ASP A 376 3.89 -15.76 18.99
C ASP A 376 4.79 -14.59 19.41
N PHE A 377 4.18 -13.59 20.05
CA PHE A 377 4.88 -12.40 20.55
C PHE A 377 5.17 -12.48 22.05
N HIS A 378 4.82 -13.60 22.72
CA HIS A 378 5.02 -13.97 24.12
C HIS A 378 4.42 -13.04 25.20
N SER A 379 4.39 -11.73 25.00
CA SER A 379 4.02 -10.72 26.00
C SER A 379 3.53 -9.42 25.39
N SER A 380 2.53 -8.79 26.01
CA SER A 380 1.99 -7.47 25.61
C SER A 380 2.99 -6.31 25.74
N ASN A 381 4.12 -6.53 26.42
CA ASN A 381 5.21 -5.56 26.54
C ASN A 381 6.28 -5.72 25.44
N SER A 382 6.14 -6.71 24.55
CA SER A 382 7.05 -6.94 23.43
C SER A 382 7.09 -5.74 22.46
N SER A 383 8.24 -5.46 21.86
CA SER A 383 8.40 -4.49 20.76
C SER A 383 7.58 -4.85 19.52
N LEU A 384 7.13 -6.11 19.43
CA LEU A 384 6.22 -6.61 18.41
C LEU A 384 4.76 -6.14 18.61
N VAL A 385 4.41 -5.59 19.77
CA VAL A 385 3.07 -5.03 20.01
C VAL A 385 3.12 -3.54 19.77
N ALA A 386 2.55 -3.09 18.66
CA ALA A 386 2.48 -1.67 18.34
C ALA A 386 1.44 -0.99 19.24
N LYS A 387 1.82 0.11 19.89
CA LYS A 387 0.97 0.88 20.81
C LYS A 387 1.02 2.36 20.48
N GLY A 388 -0.12 2.94 20.16
CA GLY A 388 -0.35 4.37 20.06
C GLY A 388 -1.33 4.85 21.13
N ILE A 389 -1.59 6.15 21.14
CA ILE A 389 -2.52 6.81 22.06
C ILE A 389 -3.64 7.48 21.27
N LEU A 390 -4.86 7.33 21.76
CA LEU A 390 -6.01 8.13 21.38
C LEU A 390 -6.17 9.19 22.47
N HIS A 391 -5.70 10.40 22.20
CA HIS A 391 -5.61 11.51 23.15
C HIS A 391 -6.84 12.41 23.04
N TYR A 392 -7.67 12.43 24.08
CA TYR A 392 -8.74 13.41 24.18
C TYR A 392 -8.15 14.78 24.49
N LEU A 393 -8.54 15.84 23.76
CA LEU A 393 -7.92 17.17 23.87
C LEU A 393 -7.94 17.78 25.28
N ASN A 394 -8.93 17.44 26.12
CA ASN A 394 -9.02 17.89 27.51
C ASN A 394 -8.56 16.84 28.52
N SER A 395 -7.88 15.78 28.06
CA SER A 395 -7.33 14.73 28.92
C SER A 395 -6.26 15.30 29.85
N LEU A 396 -6.41 15.02 31.14
CA LEU A 396 -5.45 15.41 32.18
C LEU A 396 -4.66 14.22 32.73
N SER A 397 -4.95 13.01 32.26
CA SER A 397 -4.35 11.78 32.76
C SER A 397 -3.80 10.94 31.62
N PRO A 398 -2.59 10.40 31.77
CA PRO A 398 -2.08 9.42 30.81
C PRO A 398 -2.96 8.19 30.80
N VAL A 399 -2.80 7.36 29.76
CA VAL A 399 -3.57 6.14 29.58
C VAL A 399 -3.52 5.23 30.81
N GLN A 400 -4.66 4.66 31.18
CA GLN A 400 -4.81 3.80 32.35
C GLN A 400 -5.34 2.41 31.99
N GLY A 401 -5.06 1.45 32.87
CA GLY A 401 -5.51 0.07 32.74
C GLY A 401 -4.66 -0.77 31.80
N PRO A 402 -5.01 -2.05 31.63
CA PRO A 402 -4.29 -2.94 30.73
C PRO A 402 -4.58 -2.59 29.26
N VAL A 403 -3.64 -3.00 28.40
CA VAL A 403 -3.84 -3.07 26.94
C VAL A 403 -5.10 -3.92 26.67
N PRO A 404 -6.02 -3.48 25.78
CA PRO A 404 -7.22 -4.26 25.45
C PRO A 404 -6.86 -5.65 24.93
N ASP A 405 -7.48 -6.66 25.54
CA ASP A 405 -7.40 -8.05 25.11
C ASP A 405 -7.90 -8.20 23.67
N GLY A 406 -7.31 -9.15 22.94
CA GLY A 406 -7.67 -9.48 21.57
C GLY A 406 -7.90 -10.97 21.38
N PRO A 407 -8.34 -11.38 20.18
CA PRO A 407 -8.40 -12.79 19.82
C PRO A 407 -7.01 -13.43 19.94
N GLY A 408 -6.98 -14.75 20.16
CA GLY A 408 -5.72 -15.49 20.21
C GLY A 408 -4.89 -15.29 18.93
N ALA A 409 -3.56 -15.24 19.05
CA ALA A 409 -2.67 -14.99 17.92
C ALA A 409 -2.89 -15.97 16.76
N PHE A 410 -3.21 -17.24 17.08
CA PHE A 410 -3.48 -18.32 16.14
C PHE A 410 -4.97 -18.73 16.07
N ASP A 411 -5.89 -17.89 16.56
CA ASP A 411 -7.32 -18.12 16.40
C ASP A 411 -7.72 -17.84 14.94
N VAL A 412 -7.62 -18.88 14.11
CA VAL A 412 -7.93 -18.87 12.68
C VAL A 412 -9.44 -18.78 12.46
N ASP A 413 -10.24 -19.40 13.32
CA ASP A 413 -11.70 -19.40 13.21
C ASP A 413 -12.25 -17.98 13.38
N PHE A 414 -11.74 -17.21 14.36
CA PHE A 414 -12.04 -15.79 14.49
C PHE A 414 -11.73 -15.03 13.20
N SER A 415 -10.49 -15.16 12.70
CA SER A 415 -10.02 -14.44 11.51
C SER A 415 -10.87 -14.77 10.29
N MET A 416 -11.19 -16.05 10.10
CA MET A 416 -11.97 -16.56 8.98
C MET A 416 -13.43 -16.07 9.05
N ASN A 417 -14.05 -16.12 10.23
CA ASN A 417 -15.41 -15.63 10.42
C ASN A 417 -15.51 -14.12 10.22
N GLN A 418 -14.52 -13.36 10.69
CA GLN A 418 -14.44 -11.93 10.43
C GLN A 418 -14.34 -11.65 8.93
N ALA A 419 -13.43 -12.32 8.21
CA ALA A 419 -13.30 -12.17 6.76
C ALA A 419 -14.61 -12.46 6.01
N LYS A 420 -15.33 -13.52 6.41
CA LYS A 420 -16.64 -13.88 5.83
C LYS A 420 -17.74 -12.86 6.16
N SER A 421 -17.65 -12.14 7.27
CA SER A 421 -18.64 -11.14 7.66
C SER A 421 -18.56 -9.83 6.85
N ILE A 422 -17.41 -9.57 6.23
CA ILE A 422 -17.19 -8.35 5.44
C ILE A 422 -17.83 -8.52 4.06
N ARG A 423 -18.95 -7.83 3.85
CA ARG A 423 -19.75 -7.89 2.63
C ARG A 423 -19.79 -6.55 1.91
N TRP A 424 -19.99 -6.58 0.59
CA TRP A 424 -20.11 -5.37 -0.20
C TRP A 424 -21.46 -4.69 0.05
N ASN A 425 -21.48 -3.37 0.25
CA ASN A 425 -22.72 -2.62 0.30
C ASN A 425 -23.17 -2.27 -1.12
N LEU A 426 -24.03 -3.12 -1.69
CA LEU A 426 -24.56 -2.99 -3.05
C LEU A 426 -25.49 -1.78 -3.26
N THR A 427 -25.85 -1.06 -2.19
CA THR A 427 -26.68 0.16 -2.28
C THR A 427 -25.85 1.44 -2.20
N ALA A 428 -24.58 1.33 -1.83
CA ALA A 428 -23.69 2.48 -1.70
C ALA A 428 -23.24 3.00 -3.07
N GLY A 429 -23.04 4.33 -3.17
CA GLY A 429 -22.49 4.92 -4.39
C GLY A 429 -23.45 4.91 -5.60
N ALA A 430 -24.76 4.78 -5.40
CA ALA A 430 -25.78 4.83 -6.45
C ALA A 430 -25.71 6.09 -7.34
N ALA A 431 -25.23 7.22 -6.79
CA ALA A 431 -25.08 8.48 -7.51
C ALA A 431 -23.80 8.55 -8.38
N ARG A 432 -22.97 7.50 -8.42
CA ARG A 432 -21.74 7.47 -9.23
C ARG A 432 -22.08 7.05 -10.67
N PRO A 433 -21.33 7.52 -11.69
CA PRO A 433 -21.52 7.06 -13.07
C PRO A 433 -21.39 5.54 -13.25
N ASN A 434 -20.51 4.92 -12.45
CA ASN A 434 -20.43 3.46 -12.27
C ASN A 434 -20.72 3.15 -10.78
N PRO A 435 -21.99 2.91 -10.41
CA PRO A 435 -22.35 2.61 -9.03
C PRO A 435 -21.61 1.37 -8.49
N GLN A 436 -21.28 1.37 -7.21
CA GLN A 436 -20.80 0.14 -6.57
C GLN A 436 -21.96 -0.87 -6.54
N GLY A 437 -21.66 -2.16 -6.77
CA GLY A 437 -22.67 -3.22 -6.84
C GLY A 437 -23.38 -3.38 -8.19
N THR A 438 -23.01 -2.65 -9.26
CA THR A 438 -23.53 -2.90 -10.62
C THR A 438 -23.09 -4.23 -11.21
N PHE A 439 -21.94 -4.75 -10.77
CA PHE A 439 -21.41 -6.03 -11.23
C PHE A 439 -21.92 -7.16 -10.34
N ASN A 440 -22.75 -8.01 -10.92
CA ASN A 440 -23.22 -9.24 -10.29
C ASN A 440 -22.34 -10.42 -10.73
N VAL A 441 -21.92 -11.24 -9.76
CA VAL A 441 -21.11 -12.44 -9.99
C VAL A 441 -21.87 -13.77 -9.87
N SER A 442 -23.19 -13.74 -9.64
CA SER A 442 -24.04 -14.94 -9.48
C SER A 442 -24.11 -15.83 -10.73
N ASN A 443 -24.15 -15.24 -11.93
CA ASN A 443 -24.36 -15.98 -13.19
C ASN A 443 -23.22 -15.71 -14.19
N VAL A 444 -21.97 -15.67 -13.72
CA VAL A 444 -20.81 -15.47 -14.58
C VAL A 444 -20.38 -16.80 -15.21
N THR A 445 -20.02 -16.76 -16.49
CA THR A 445 -19.39 -17.90 -17.17
C THR A 445 -17.88 -17.74 -17.06
N LEU A 446 -17.25 -18.61 -16.28
CA LEU A 446 -15.78 -18.61 -16.14
C LEU A 446 -15.15 -19.01 -17.48
N SER A 447 -14.27 -18.16 -18.00
CA SER A 447 -13.46 -18.47 -19.18
C SER A 447 -12.24 -19.31 -18.81
N GLN A 448 -11.70 -19.11 -17.60
CA GLN A 448 -10.50 -19.76 -17.10
C GLN A 448 -10.58 -19.94 -15.59
N THR A 449 -9.97 -21.00 -15.09
CA THR A 449 -9.76 -21.24 -13.64
C THR A 449 -8.28 -21.50 -13.40
N PHE A 450 -7.67 -20.77 -12.48
CA PHE A 450 -6.34 -21.03 -11.96
C PHE A 450 -6.45 -21.61 -10.55
N ILE A 451 -5.63 -22.61 -10.26
CA ILE A 451 -5.44 -23.22 -8.95
C ILE A 451 -3.95 -23.07 -8.63
N LEU A 452 -3.64 -22.13 -7.74
CA LEU A 452 -2.28 -21.70 -7.45
C LEU A 452 -1.88 -22.17 -6.06
N HIS A 453 -1.00 -23.15 -6.01
CA HIS A 453 -0.42 -23.68 -4.79
C HIS A 453 0.81 -22.88 -4.38
N GLY A 454 0.69 -22.11 -3.30
CA GLY A 454 1.80 -21.45 -2.64
C GLY A 454 2.48 -22.38 -1.64
N SER A 455 3.76 -22.66 -1.82
CA SER A 455 4.54 -23.53 -0.94
C SER A 455 6.03 -23.16 -0.90
N ARG A 456 6.81 -23.87 -0.08
CA ARG A 456 8.27 -23.83 -0.06
C ARG A 456 8.83 -25.00 -0.85
N ALA A 457 9.91 -24.77 -1.59
CA ALA A 457 10.66 -25.83 -2.26
C ALA A 457 12.17 -25.60 -2.19
N LEU A 458 12.93 -26.68 -2.29
CA LEU A 458 14.39 -26.62 -2.41
C LEU A 458 14.75 -26.73 -3.89
N ILE A 459 15.36 -25.69 -4.46
CA ILE A 459 15.79 -25.65 -5.86
C ILE A 459 17.29 -25.38 -5.87
N ASN A 460 18.09 -26.37 -6.31
CA ASN A 460 19.56 -26.32 -6.27
C ASN A 460 20.10 -25.95 -4.86
N GLU A 461 19.60 -26.61 -3.81
CA GLU A 461 19.96 -26.38 -2.40
C GLU A 461 19.58 -25.00 -1.83
N VAL A 462 18.93 -24.14 -2.61
CA VAL A 462 18.39 -22.86 -2.15
C VAL A 462 16.91 -23.06 -1.80
N GLN A 463 16.51 -22.64 -0.61
CA GLN A 463 15.10 -22.63 -0.21
C GLN A 463 14.40 -21.45 -0.87
N SER A 464 13.40 -21.75 -1.70
CA SER A 464 12.62 -20.77 -2.44
C SER A 464 11.14 -20.89 -2.14
N TYR A 465 10.40 -19.83 -2.44
CA TYR A 465 8.95 -19.90 -2.46
C TYR A 465 8.48 -20.12 -3.90
N VAL A 466 7.45 -20.94 -4.05
CA VAL A 466 6.98 -21.41 -5.35
C VAL A 466 5.47 -21.25 -5.49
N VAL A 467 5.06 -21.13 -6.75
CA VAL A 467 3.68 -21.25 -7.20
C VAL A 467 3.60 -22.47 -8.12
N ASN A 468 2.82 -23.49 -7.76
CA ASN A 468 2.74 -24.73 -8.55
C ASN A 468 4.12 -25.36 -8.87
N ASN A 469 5.04 -25.31 -7.91
CA ASN A 469 6.44 -25.73 -8.03
C ASN A 469 7.31 -24.88 -8.99
N VAL A 470 6.92 -23.65 -9.29
CA VAL A 470 7.75 -22.70 -10.04
C VAL A 470 8.11 -21.54 -9.13
N SER A 471 9.40 -21.30 -8.91
CA SER A 471 9.90 -20.09 -8.27
C SER A 471 10.19 -19.07 -9.37
N TYR A 472 9.56 -17.91 -9.31
CA TYR A 472 9.70 -16.89 -10.33
C TYR A 472 11.14 -16.38 -10.42
N LEU A 473 11.69 -16.43 -11.63
CA LEU A 473 12.99 -15.87 -11.95
C LEU A 473 12.78 -14.49 -12.60
N THR A 474 13.25 -13.43 -11.95
CA THR A 474 13.15 -12.08 -12.53
C THR A 474 14.10 -11.95 -13.73
N PRO A 475 13.59 -11.74 -14.96
CA PRO A 475 14.44 -11.53 -16.13
C PRO A 475 15.09 -10.14 -16.11
N THR A 476 16.21 -9.99 -16.83
CA THR A 476 16.87 -8.68 -16.99
C THR A 476 16.11 -7.72 -17.90
N THR A 477 15.18 -8.24 -18.71
CA THR A 477 14.28 -7.45 -19.56
C THR A 477 12.87 -7.58 -18.99
N PRO A 478 12.18 -6.48 -18.63
CA PRO A 478 10.81 -6.54 -18.17
C PRO A 478 9.91 -7.23 -19.20
N LEU A 479 9.03 -8.11 -18.72
CA LEU A 479 8.09 -8.87 -19.53
C LEU A 479 7.23 -7.98 -20.43
N LYS A 480 6.79 -6.82 -19.93
CA LYS A 480 5.99 -5.87 -20.70
C LYS A 480 6.75 -5.31 -21.91
N LEU A 481 8.03 -4.99 -21.73
CA LEU A 481 8.90 -4.51 -22.80
C LEU A 481 9.19 -5.64 -23.79
N ALA A 482 9.50 -6.83 -23.29
CA ALA A 482 9.74 -8.01 -24.11
C ALA A 482 8.50 -8.36 -24.95
N ASP A 483 7.31 -8.33 -24.35
CA ASP A 483 6.03 -8.54 -25.03
C ASP A 483 5.82 -7.54 -26.17
N HIS A 484 6.00 -6.24 -25.88
CA HIS A 484 5.75 -5.19 -26.87
C HIS A 484 6.77 -5.14 -28.01
N PHE A 485 8.07 -5.25 -27.71
CA PHE A 485 9.14 -5.03 -28.70
C PHE A 485 9.69 -6.31 -29.34
N ARG A 486 9.43 -7.47 -28.73
CA ARG A 486 9.98 -8.77 -29.15
C ARG A 486 8.96 -9.90 -29.15
N ASN A 487 7.68 -9.62 -28.87
CA ASN A 487 6.64 -10.65 -28.72
C ASN A 487 7.05 -11.75 -27.72
N GLY A 488 7.71 -11.35 -26.63
CA GLY A 488 8.25 -12.23 -25.58
C GLY A 488 9.54 -12.98 -25.94
N SER A 489 9.98 -12.95 -27.20
CA SER A 489 11.10 -13.75 -27.71
C SER A 489 12.39 -13.54 -26.91
N GLY A 490 12.97 -14.65 -26.44
CA GLY A 490 14.23 -14.67 -25.69
C GLY A 490 14.13 -14.24 -24.23
N VAL A 491 12.92 -13.97 -23.73
CA VAL A 491 12.69 -13.53 -22.33
C VAL A 491 11.75 -14.48 -21.59
N TYR A 492 10.60 -14.80 -22.18
CA TYR A 492 9.64 -15.72 -21.57
C TYR A 492 8.88 -16.51 -22.64
N GLN A 493 8.34 -17.67 -22.26
CA GLN A 493 7.38 -18.41 -23.06
C GLN A 493 6.01 -18.34 -22.40
N LEU A 494 5.00 -17.88 -23.16
CA LEU A 494 3.63 -17.77 -22.69
C LEU A 494 3.06 -19.17 -22.40
N ASP A 495 2.42 -19.33 -21.24
CA ASP A 495 1.80 -20.57 -20.78
C ASP A 495 2.76 -21.77 -20.68
N GLU A 496 4.05 -21.52 -20.43
CA GLU A 496 5.04 -22.58 -20.21
C GLU A 496 4.74 -23.43 -18.97
N PHE A 497 4.22 -22.81 -17.92
CA PHE A 497 4.01 -23.45 -16.61
C PHE A 497 2.52 -23.66 -16.31
N PRO A 498 2.16 -24.76 -15.61
CA PRO A 498 0.78 -25.12 -15.35
C PRO A 498 0.10 -24.20 -14.32
N THR A 499 -1.15 -23.83 -14.60
CA THR A 499 -1.98 -23.00 -13.71
C THR A 499 -3.07 -23.78 -12.99
N GLN A 500 -3.22 -25.08 -13.22
CA GLN A 500 -4.24 -25.93 -12.59
C GLN A 500 -3.67 -27.18 -11.90
N SER A 501 -2.35 -27.36 -11.98
CA SER A 501 -1.66 -28.51 -11.41
C SER A 501 -0.28 -28.10 -10.93
N VAL A 502 0.26 -28.84 -9.97
CA VAL A 502 1.61 -28.64 -9.45
C VAL A 502 2.61 -29.41 -10.32
N SER A 503 3.69 -28.76 -10.74
CA SER A 503 4.77 -29.42 -11.50
C SER A 503 5.43 -30.52 -10.67
N GLY A 504 5.87 -31.61 -11.30
CA GLY A 504 6.45 -32.76 -10.57
C GLY A 504 7.73 -32.44 -9.79
N ALA A 505 8.54 -31.51 -10.28
CA ALA A 505 9.74 -31.02 -9.61
C ALA A 505 9.71 -29.48 -9.54
N ALA A 506 10.32 -28.94 -8.48
CA ALA A 506 10.43 -27.50 -8.32
C ALA A 506 11.56 -26.92 -9.19
N VAL A 507 11.28 -25.82 -9.90
CA VAL A 507 12.22 -25.18 -10.83
C VAL A 507 12.16 -23.65 -10.74
N TYR A 508 13.26 -23.00 -11.12
CA TYR A 508 13.24 -21.57 -11.43
C TYR A 508 12.66 -21.35 -12.83
N GLY A 509 11.77 -20.38 -13.00
CA GLY A 509 11.13 -20.13 -14.28
C GLY A 509 10.48 -18.75 -14.39
N VAL A 510 10.31 -18.26 -15.61
CA VAL A 510 9.65 -16.98 -15.89
C VAL A 510 8.17 -17.25 -16.16
N SER A 511 7.34 -17.26 -15.11
CA SER A 511 5.93 -17.65 -15.21
C SER A 511 5.05 -16.53 -15.76
N VAL A 512 4.63 -16.67 -17.03
CA VAL A 512 3.67 -15.76 -17.68
C VAL A 512 2.51 -16.57 -18.25
N VAL A 513 1.29 -16.21 -17.84
CA VAL A 513 0.08 -16.96 -18.16
C VAL A 513 -0.92 -16.10 -18.95
N THR A 514 -1.65 -16.72 -19.87
CA THR A 514 -2.66 -16.04 -20.68
C THR A 514 -3.88 -15.69 -19.85
N GLY A 515 -4.30 -14.42 -19.91
CA GLY A 515 -5.60 -13.95 -19.46
C GLY A 515 -6.47 -13.52 -20.65
N VAL A 516 -7.64 -14.13 -20.82
CA VAL A 516 -8.58 -13.75 -21.89
C VAL A 516 -9.21 -12.39 -21.56
N HIS A 517 -8.93 -11.36 -22.35
CA HIS A 517 -9.51 -10.02 -22.16
C HIS A 517 -11.05 -10.07 -22.30
N LYS A 518 -11.73 -9.45 -21.33
CA LYS A 518 -13.19 -9.52 -21.08
C LYS A 518 -13.70 -10.91 -20.73
N GLY A 519 -12.81 -11.82 -20.34
CA GLY A 519 -13.14 -13.10 -19.71
C GLY A 519 -13.29 -12.97 -18.19
N TRP A 520 -14.04 -13.89 -17.61
CA TRP A 520 -14.08 -14.08 -16.15
C TRP A 520 -13.08 -15.15 -15.76
N LEU A 521 -12.09 -14.77 -14.95
CA LEU A 521 -11.09 -15.65 -14.38
C LEU A 521 -11.47 -16.00 -12.94
N GLU A 522 -11.49 -17.29 -12.62
CA GLU A 522 -11.45 -17.75 -11.23
C GLU A 522 -10.00 -18.01 -10.83
N ILE A 523 -9.59 -17.50 -9.68
CA ILE A 523 -8.29 -17.85 -9.08
C ILE A 523 -8.56 -18.46 -7.71
N VAL A 524 -8.11 -19.70 -7.53
CA VAL A 524 -8.11 -20.41 -6.26
C VAL A 524 -6.68 -20.40 -5.74
N PHE A 525 -6.42 -19.58 -4.72
CA PHE A 525 -5.17 -19.61 -3.99
C PHE A 525 -5.24 -20.72 -2.94
N LYS A 526 -4.26 -21.61 -2.95
CA LYS A 526 -4.06 -22.65 -1.93
C LYS A 526 -2.76 -22.37 -1.20
N ASN A 527 -2.83 -22.33 0.11
CA ASN A 527 -1.65 -22.15 0.95
C ASN A 527 -1.26 -23.49 1.56
N ASP A 528 -0.25 -24.12 0.97
CA ASP A 528 0.27 -25.41 1.43
C ASP A 528 1.25 -25.25 2.62
N LEU A 529 1.49 -24.00 3.08
CA LEU A 529 2.22 -23.73 4.31
C LEU A 529 1.34 -24.02 5.53
N VAL A 530 1.91 -24.69 6.52
CA VAL A 530 1.18 -25.15 7.73
C VAL A 530 1.31 -24.18 8.90
N ASP A 531 2.33 -23.32 8.86
CA ASP A 531 2.80 -22.46 9.93
C ASP A 531 2.61 -20.97 9.62
N GLU A 532 2.33 -20.61 8.37
CA GLU A 532 2.32 -19.23 7.91
C GLU A 532 1.10 -18.90 7.06
N ILE A 533 0.51 -17.74 7.35
CA ILE A 533 -0.50 -17.12 6.49
C ILE A 533 0.19 -16.48 5.29
N ASP A 534 -0.53 -16.41 4.18
CA ASP A 534 -0.11 -15.64 3.02
C ASP A 534 -1.16 -14.59 2.64
N SER A 535 -0.80 -13.62 1.81
CA SER A 535 -1.71 -12.62 1.26
C SER A 535 -1.35 -12.37 -0.19
N TRP A 536 -2.32 -12.50 -1.09
CA TRP A 536 -2.14 -12.44 -2.53
C TRP A 536 -2.71 -11.14 -3.09
N HIS A 537 -1.96 -10.51 -3.99
CA HIS A 537 -2.32 -9.26 -4.63
C HIS A 537 -2.23 -9.37 -6.14
N LEU A 538 -3.22 -8.80 -6.82
CA LEU A 538 -3.25 -8.70 -8.27
C LEU A 538 -3.19 -7.23 -8.69
N ASP A 539 -2.08 -6.83 -9.31
CA ASP A 539 -1.93 -5.50 -9.88
C ASP A 539 -2.96 -5.28 -10.99
N GLY A 540 -3.40 -4.03 -11.17
CA GLY A 540 -4.29 -3.66 -12.28
C GLY A 540 -5.77 -4.03 -12.11
N PHE A 541 -6.13 -4.79 -11.07
CA PHE A 541 -7.49 -5.30 -10.90
C PHE A 541 -8.01 -5.18 -9.47
N GLY A 542 -9.33 -5.03 -9.36
CA GLY A 542 -10.08 -5.48 -8.19
C GLY A 542 -10.75 -6.81 -8.52
N PHE A 543 -10.84 -7.70 -7.54
CA PHE A 543 -11.47 -9.01 -7.66
C PHE A 543 -12.49 -9.26 -6.56
N PHE A 544 -13.47 -10.11 -6.85
CA PHE A 544 -14.54 -10.48 -5.93
C PHE A 544 -14.11 -11.66 -5.09
N VAL A 545 -14.06 -11.50 -3.76
CA VAL A 545 -13.74 -12.61 -2.85
C VAL A 545 -14.98 -13.48 -2.65
N VAL A 546 -15.04 -14.59 -3.39
CA VAL A 546 -16.25 -15.43 -3.48
C VAL A 546 -16.24 -16.56 -2.45
N GLY A 547 -15.08 -17.10 -2.06
CA GLY A 547 -15.03 -18.22 -1.12
C GLY A 547 -13.72 -18.30 -0.37
N LEU A 548 -13.75 -18.87 0.83
CA LEU A 548 -12.56 -19.15 1.62
C LEU A 548 -12.84 -20.26 2.64
N GLY A 549 -11.85 -21.12 2.87
CA GLY A 549 -11.99 -22.30 3.71
C GLY A 549 -10.66 -22.89 4.17
N LEU A 550 -10.74 -23.82 5.13
CA LEU A 550 -9.60 -24.61 5.59
C LEU A 550 -9.58 -25.96 4.86
N GLY A 551 -8.41 -26.59 4.83
CA GLY A 551 -8.19 -27.87 4.17
C GLY A 551 -8.12 -27.74 2.65
N GLU A 552 -8.46 -28.83 1.97
CA GLU A 552 -8.37 -28.90 0.52
C GLU A 552 -9.56 -28.22 -0.17
N TRP A 553 -9.28 -27.36 -1.14
CA TRP A 553 -10.30 -26.90 -2.09
C TRP A 553 -10.64 -28.01 -3.08
N THR A 554 -11.93 -28.17 -3.36
CA THR A 554 -12.44 -29.08 -4.40
C THR A 554 -13.43 -28.33 -5.29
N VAL A 555 -13.83 -28.93 -6.42
CA VAL A 555 -14.83 -28.34 -7.31
C VAL A 555 -16.15 -28.06 -6.57
N ASP A 556 -16.54 -28.93 -5.65
CA ASP A 556 -17.76 -28.83 -4.82
C ASP A 556 -17.68 -27.67 -3.82
N SER A 557 -16.49 -27.16 -3.50
CA SER A 557 -16.32 -25.99 -2.64
C SER A 557 -17.02 -24.74 -3.20
N ARG A 558 -17.32 -24.69 -4.50
CA ARG A 558 -18.11 -23.62 -5.14
C ARG A 558 -19.52 -23.49 -4.58
N ASP A 559 -20.08 -24.55 -4.01
CA ASP A 559 -21.41 -24.50 -3.35
C ASP A 559 -21.41 -23.60 -2.11
N THR A 560 -20.23 -23.29 -1.56
CA THR A 560 -20.06 -22.41 -0.40
C THR A 560 -19.78 -20.95 -0.79
N TYR A 561 -19.67 -20.65 -2.08
CA TYR A 561 -19.31 -19.31 -2.54
C TYR A 561 -20.42 -18.31 -2.23
N ASN A 562 -20.03 -17.14 -1.75
CA ASN A 562 -20.87 -15.96 -1.76
C ASN A 562 -20.81 -15.29 -3.13
N LEU A 563 -21.86 -15.46 -3.92
CA LEU A 563 -22.00 -14.82 -5.23
C LEU A 563 -23.02 -13.68 -5.24
N TYR A 564 -23.54 -13.29 -4.07
CA TYR A 564 -24.58 -12.27 -3.94
C TYR A 564 -23.96 -10.90 -3.63
N ASP A 565 -23.18 -10.80 -2.57
CA ASP A 565 -22.53 -9.56 -2.12
C ASP A 565 -21.02 -9.73 -1.77
N PRO A 566 -20.22 -10.44 -2.58
CA PRO A 566 -18.79 -10.58 -2.32
C PRO A 566 -18.10 -9.21 -2.42
N VAL A 567 -17.25 -8.93 -1.43
CA VAL A 567 -16.48 -7.69 -1.39
C VAL A 567 -15.41 -7.69 -2.49
N VAL A 568 -15.29 -6.54 -3.18
CA VAL A 568 -14.22 -6.33 -4.16
C VAL A 568 -12.96 -5.87 -3.44
N ARG A 569 -11.83 -6.50 -3.74
CA ARG A 569 -10.53 -6.26 -3.11
C ARG A 569 -9.41 -6.29 -4.13
N SER A 570 -8.24 -5.76 -3.78
CA SER A 570 -7.00 -5.97 -4.52
C SER A 570 -6.08 -6.98 -3.85
N THR A 571 -6.27 -7.23 -2.55
CA THR A 571 -5.45 -8.14 -1.75
C THR A 571 -6.31 -9.07 -0.92
N VAL A 572 -6.01 -10.37 -0.94
CA VAL A 572 -6.74 -11.37 -0.16
C VAL A 572 -5.82 -12.28 0.61
N GLN A 573 -6.19 -12.59 1.84
CA GLN A 573 -5.46 -13.53 2.68
C GLN A 573 -5.78 -14.98 2.33
N VAL A 574 -4.82 -15.87 2.59
CA VAL A 574 -4.96 -17.33 2.48
C VAL A 574 -4.38 -17.95 3.73
N TYR A 575 -5.26 -18.44 4.61
CA TYR A 575 -4.88 -18.98 5.92
C TYR A 575 -4.00 -20.23 5.78
N PRO A 576 -3.18 -20.55 6.80
CA PRO A 576 -2.35 -21.76 6.79
C PRO A 576 -3.19 -23.01 6.49
N SER A 577 -2.70 -23.86 5.59
CA SER A 577 -3.41 -25.08 5.14
C SER A 577 -4.85 -24.83 4.67
N GLY A 578 -5.08 -23.67 4.07
CA GLY A 578 -6.40 -23.24 3.61
C GLY A 578 -6.39 -22.76 2.17
N TRP A 579 -7.53 -22.25 1.74
CA TRP A 579 -7.73 -21.74 0.39
C TRP A 579 -8.62 -20.50 0.38
N THR A 580 -8.42 -19.67 -0.63
CA THR A 580 -9.28 -18.53 -0.95
C THR A 580 -9.52 -18.47 -2.45
N ALA A 581 -10.78 -18.33 -2.85
CA ALA A 581 -11.20 -18.23 -4.23
C ALA A 581 -11.72 -16.83 -4.55
N VAL A 582 -11.29 -16.28 -5.70
CA VAL A 582 -11.70 -14.98 -6.19
C VAL A 582 -12.14 -15.04 -7.65
N TYR A 583 -13.10 -14.19 -8.02
CA TYR A 583 -13.47 -13.96 -9.43
C TYR A 583 -12.92 -12.61 -9.89
N VAL A 584 -12.31 -12.59 -11.06
CA VAL A 584 -11.71 -11.40 -11.68
C VAL A 584 -12.30 -11.21 -13.07
N PHE A 585 -12.78 -10.01 -13.38
CA PHE A 585 -13.15 -9.66 -14.74
C PHE A 585 -11.96 -9.00 -15.42
N LEU A 586 -11.39 -9.65 -16.44
CA LEU A 586 -10.16 -9.22 -17.08
C LEU A 586 -10.40 -8.09 -18.10
N ASP A 587 -10.84 -6.93 -17.64
CA ASP A 587 -11.18 -5.75 -18.47
C ASP A 587 -10.00 -4.77 -18.71
N ASN A 588 -8.80 -5.12 -18.24
CA ASN A 588 -7.63 -4.28 -18.29
C ASN A 588 -6.49 -4.97 -19.05
N PRO A 589 -6.37 -4.79 -20.37
CA PRO A 589 -5.29 -5.36 -21.16
C PRO A 589 -3.92 -4.86 -20.70
N GLY A 590 -2.93 -5.76 -20.68
CA GLY A 590 -1.59 -5.46 -20.22
C GLY A 590 -0.86 -6.67 -19.65
N MET A 591 0.28 -6.40 -19.02
CA MET A 591 1.07 -7.37 -18.27
C MET A 591 0.91 -7.05 -16.78
N TRP A 592 0.33 -7.96 -16.00
CA TRP A 592 -0.05 -7.69 -14.61
C TRP A 592 0.54 -8.71 -13.66
N ASN A 593 1.12 -8.24 -12.56
CA ASN A 593 1.72 -9.12 -11.57
C ASN A 593 0.67 -9.67 -10.59
N LEU A 594 0.75 -10.97 -10.32
CA LEU A 594 0.01 -11.65 -9.28
C LEU A 594 1.03 -12.24 -8.29
N ARG A 595 1.08 -11.69 -7.07
CA ARG A 595 2.16 -11.98 -6.12
C ARG A 595 1.66 -12.19 -4.70
N SER A 596 2.50 -12.83 -3.89
CA SER A 596 2.42 -12.68 -2.44
C SER A 596 2.77 -11.24 -2.01
N GLN A 597 2.11 -10.76 -0.96
CA GLN A 597 2.42 -9.52 -0.26
C GLN A 597 3.35 -9.74 0.93
N ASN A 598 3.58 -11.00 1.34
CA ASN A 598 4.69 -11.32 2.20
C ASN A 598 5.99 -11.09 1.42
N LEU A 599 6.78 -10.13 1.89
CA LEU A 599 7.93 -9.62 1.15
C LEU A 599 9.02 -10.69 0.98
N VAL A 600 9.17 -11.59 1.95
CA VAL A 600 10.12 -12.72 1.85
C VAL A 600 9.65 -13.67 0.76
N HIS A 601 8.37 -14.00 0.73
CA HIS A 601 7.82 -14.92 -0.26
C HIS A 601 7.96 -14.36 -1.68
N TRP A 602 7.55 -13.11 -1.88
CA TRP A 602 7.66 -12.44 -3.17
C TRP A 602 9.12 -12.35 -3.62
N TYR A 603 10.00 -11.85 -2.75
CA TYR A 603 11.43 -11.71 -3.09
C TYR A 603 12.10 -13.05 -3.43
N MET A 604 11.61 -14.16 -2.86
CA MET A 604 12.09 -15.51 -3.12
C MET A 604 11.26 -16.25 -4.19
N GLY A 605 10.49 -15.54 -4.99
CA GLY A 605 9.90 -16.01 -6.24
C GLY A 605 8.42 -16.41 -6.20
N GLN A 606 7.66 -16.06 -5.15
CA GLN A 606 6.22 -16.36 -5.07
C GLN A 606 5.37 -15.34 -5.84
N GLU A 607 5.50 -15.34 -7.16
CA GLU A 607 4.72 -14.50 -8.06
C GLU A 607 4.55 -15.16 -9.44
N ILE A 608 3.57 -14.70 -10.21
CA ILE A 608 3.39 -14.99 -11.63
C ILE A 608 2.92 -13.71 -12.34
N TYR A 609 2.96 -13.68 -13.67
CA TYR A 609 2.39 -12.59 -14.45
C TYR A 609 1.24 -13.06 -15.33
N ILE A 610 0.17 -12.27 -15.39
CA ILE A 610 -0.97 -12.50 -16.28
C ILE A 610 -0.87 -11.55 -17.45
N ARG A 611 -0.71 -12.10 -18.65
CA ARG A 611 -0.77 -11.37 -19.92
C ARG A 611 -2.21 -11.29 -20.39
N VAL A 612 -2.89 -10.19 -20.06
CA VAL A 612 -4.28 -9.94 -20.45
C VAL A 612 -4.31 -9.35 -21.85
N HIS A 613 -4.82 -10.12 -22.81
CA HIS A 613 -4.85 -9.69 -24.21
C HIS A 613 -6.07 -10.27 -24.94
N ASN A 614 -6.31 -9.76 -26.16
CA ASN A 614 -7.15 -10.42 -27.14
C ASN A 614 -6.47 -10.47 -28.51
N ASP A 615 -6.97 -11.35 -29.37
CA ASP A 615 -6.40 -11.57 -30.71
C ASP A 615 -6.59 -10.38 -31.66
N ASP A 616 -7.50 -9.45 -31.34
CA ASP A 616 -7.72 -8.25 -32.14
C ASP A 616 -6.62 -7.22 -31.83
N PRO A 617 -5.72 -6.92 -32.81
CA PRO A 617 -4.50 -6.15 -32.63
C PRO A 617 -4.73 -4.65 -32.40
N ASN A 618 -5.98 -4.21 -32.20
CA ASN A 618 -6.31 -2.81 -32.00
C ASN A 618 -5.51 -2.18 -30.83
N PRO A 619 -4.57 -1.25 -31.13
CA PRO A 619 -3.73 -0.60 -30.12
C PRO A 619 -4.50 0.38 -29.24
N ALA A 620 -5.79 0.66 -29.50
CA ALA A 620 -6.62 1.51 -28.64
C ALA A 620 -7.08 0.81 -27.34
N LYS A 621 -6.73 -0.47 -27.14
CA LYS A 621 -7.15 -1.26 -25.97
C LYS A 621 -6.20 -1.17 -24.78
N GLU A 622 -4.97 -0.76 -25.01
CA GLU A 622 -3.99 -0.42 -23.98
C GLU A 622 -3.32 0.91 -24.38
N ARG A 623 -2.90 1.72 -23.42
CA ARG A 623 -2.17 2.94 -23.74
C ARG A 623 -0.84 2.59 -24.44
N PRO A 624 -0.41 3.42 -25.41
CA PRO A 624 0.91 3.25 -25.99
C PRO A 624 1.99 3.43 -24.92
N PRO A 625 3.22 2.91 -25.16
CA PRO A 625 4.33 3.16 -24.25
C PRO A 625 4.51 4.68 -24.02
N PRO A 626 4.83 5.11 -22.79
CA PRO A 626 5.02 6.52 -22.49
C PRO A 626 6.26 7.07 -23.20
N GLN A 627 6.28 8.37 -23.48
CA GLN A 627 7.40 9.02 -24.20
C GLN A 627 8.72 8.97 -23.42
N ASN A 628 8.65 8.88 -22.09
CA ASN A 628 9.80 8.78 -21.20
C ASN A 628 10.11 7.31 -20.82
N LEU A 629 9.68 6.31 -21.60
CA LEU A 629 9.93 4.90 -21.31
C LEU A 629 11.45 4.63 -21.15
N LEU A 630 11.81 3.95 -20.07
CA LEU A 630 13.17 3.46 -19.84
C LEU A 630 13.35 2.10 -20.54
N PHE A 631 14.49 1.90 -21.18
CA PHE A 631 14.86 0.65 -21.85
C PHE A 631 16.00 -0.05 -21.10
N CYS A 632 16.02 -1.39 -21.13
CA CYS A 632 17.03 -2.22 -20.49
C CYS A 632 16.98 -3.65 -21.05
N GLY A 633 18.01 -4.46 -20.76
CA GLY A 633 18.08 -5.84 -21.22
C GLY A 633 18.15 -5.96 -22.75
N VAL A 634 17.39 -6.88 -23.35
CA VAL A 634 17.49 -7.17 -24.80
C VAL A 634 16.86 -6.09 -25.71
N VAL A 635 16.18 -5.11 -25.13
CA VAL A 635 15.54 -3.99 -25.86
C VAL A 635 16.29 -2.66 -25.69
N ASP A 636 17.41 -2.63 -24.96
CA ASP A 636 18.21 -1.42 -24.75
C ASP A 636 18.66 -0.78 -26.08
N GLY A 637 19.01 -1.61 -27.07
CA GLY A 637 19.36 -1.16 -28.43
C GLY A 637 18.20 -0.58 -29.26
N ASP A 638 16.93 -0.79 -28.85
CA ASP A 638 15.77 -0.25 -29.56
C ASP A 638 15.53 1.24 -29.25
N ALA A 639 16.15 1.77 -28.19
CA ALA A 639 16.09 3.19 -27.83
C ALA A 639 16.55 4.13 -28.96
N ALA A 640 17.44 3.64 -29.84
CA ALA A 640 17.96 4.40 -30.98
C ALA A 640 16.94 4.64 -32.12
N LEU A 641 15.75 4.03 -32.06
CA LEU A 641 14.70 4.17 -33.08
C LEU A 641 13.57 5.14 -32.68
N ALA A 642 13.56 5.62 -31.44
CA ALA A 642 12.60 6.65 -31.02
C ALA A 642 13.11 8.04 -31.48
N PRO A 643 12.35 8.80 -32.30
CA PRO A 643 12.75 10.15 -32.65
C PRO A 643 12.81 11.01 -31.39
N ALA A 644 13.89 11.79 -31.26
CA ALA A 644 14.05 12.73 -30.17
C ALA A 644 12.80 13.64 -30.06
N PRO A 645 12.31 13.93 -28.85
CA PRO A 645 11.19 14.83 -28.68
C PRO A 645 11.52 16.19 -29.32
N ALA A 646 10.59 16.72 -30.12
CA ALA A 646 10.74 18.06 -30.67
C ALA A 646 10.86 19.06 -29.50
N PRO A 647 11.79 20.02 -29.55
CA PRO A 647 11.90 21.03 -28.52
C PRO A 647 10.56 21.77 -28.43
N GLN A 648 9.92 21.70 -27.25
CA GLN A 648 8.77 22.54 -26.96
C GLN A 648 9.26 23.99 -26.86
N ALA A 649 8.86 24.82 -27.81
CA ALA A 649 9.07 26.25 -27.75
C ALA A 649 8.06 26.86 -26.76
N GLY A 650 8.56 27.40 -25.66
CA GLY A 650 7.85 28.36 -24.82
C GLY A 650 7.44 27.85 -23.45
N TRP A 651 8.28 28.15 -22.46
CA TRP A 651 7.89 28.79 -21.20
C TRP A 651 8.88 29.92 -20.94
#